data_AF-A0A430QPG5-F1
#
_entry.id   AF-A0A430QPG5-F1
#
_cell.length_a   1.000
_cell.length_b   1.000
_cell.length_c   1.000
_cell.angle_alpha   90.00
_cell.angle_beta   90.00
_cell.angle_gamma   90.00
#
_symmetry.space_group_name_H-M   'P 1'
#
loop_
_entity.id
_entity.type
_entity.pdbx_description
1 polymer ?
#
loop_
_entity_poly.entity_id
_entity_poly.type
_entity_poly.pdbx_seq_one_letter_code
_entity_poly.pdbx_strand_id
1 'polypeptide(L)'
;MTRHSKNCTAHTVYTYYERKNDAHRSGFGTQEIRLGKDSVKALDCCSLCLQPAKDPVVTNDGFLYDRAVVLEYIVSQKAEIQRKLKLYEKQKARLDAETKMILKAEKEEEARRFLSMNTLDTHSKASAQAAEAEALASLSNKRNGLNETTSCFWASGSKSNEKLNKELLDKPDTVVRCPMSGKPLRYKDLVGVKFTTFEDDSKVMGFGQDKPVDREVKYCCAVSKDPLTNATVCVVLKTSGAVVTKEVVDTVIKKEMIDPINGKKMKSSDFIELQRGSLGFADERTLLTAKLLQFIGCLKLPIYHINSEQIRILKTPHDFFHGLLDHIENANKRIILSTLYIGTGPLENELVSALTKAVRERNVKLTILMDATRGQRPCLTTNYYTANANKLSSTTNLLEHPIPYSSCHFLAPLTALPNVSVLLYRHPSPNRWIRYILPNRWNEIFGVQHIKAYIFDDSVIMSGANLSHEYFTNRQDRIWIFKNFPNLANFYSDLIHNVISKFCYTLCSNGSLIANHYDIVSASSSSFRQQFHNALSTFLINKYQDSINHSKLNPINKSINDTYIIPLLQYGYCNIQYEKKFMQSLFQYVTSSSSSSSSSSSSSSLSDLIHHESFKLFLASGYFNLTKLYEKLFFNMFNSTMNIPIHLLCASPMANGFLKSKGVSGYIPLAYREALIQLLQLFHTTKFNSSNINVYEYTRPEWTFHAKGLWIESVDNDDNKNTDDDDDHLSYSLSLVGSSNFSYRSLNRDLESQLCIITMNSNLCQSIYHERCHIFSSIYCSPVTLNQLIYQTEYRLPVYMRFILPIFRWYM
;
A
#
# COMPACT_ATOMS: atom_id res chain seq x y z
N MET A 1 -34.09 -47.72 -29.60
CA MET A 1 -35.10 -47.37 -28.57
C MET A 1 -34.46 -47.66 -27.23
N THR A 2 -34.33 -46.75 -26.28
CA THR A 2 -35.42 -45.96 -25.68
C THR A 2 -34.99 -44.50 -25.42
N ARG A 3 -35.83 -43.60 -25.91
CA ARG A 3 -35.89 -42.18 -25.55
C ARG A 3 -36.29 -42.07 -24.08
N HIS A 4 -35.47 -41.48 -23.23
CA HIS A 4 -35.95 -40.78 -22.03
C HIS A 4 -34.95 -39.70 -21.58
N SER A 5 -35.00 -38.54 -22.21
CA SER A 5 -34.51 -37.28 -21.60
C SER A 5 -35.06 -36.02 -22.27
N LYS A 6 -36.30 -36.06 -22.79
CA LYS A 6 -37.00 -34.89 -23.34
C LYS A 6 -38.00 -34.22 -22.38
N ASN A 7 -37.74 -34.29 -21.08
CA ASN A 7 -38.38 -33.39 -20.11
C ASN A 7 -37.28 -32.68 -19.33
N CYS A 8 -36.62 -31.74 -19.99
CA CYS A 8 -35.74 -30.77 -19.36
C CYS A 8 -36.60 -29.55 -18.97
N THR A 9 -37.27 -29.62 -17.82
CA THR A 9 -37.92 -28.48 -17.15
C THR A 9 -36.89 -27.58 -16.45
N ALA A 10 -35.66 -27.52 -16.97
CA ALA A 10 -34.56 -26.68 -16.50
C ALA A 10 -34.04 -25.74 -17.60
N HIS A 11 -34.89 -25.36 -18.55
CA HIS A 11 -34.59 -24.21 -19.39
C HIS A 11 -34.72 -22.94 -18.55
N THR A 12 -33.62 -22.20 -18.44
CA THR A 12 -33.65 -20.82 -17.93
C THR A 12 -34.65 -20.02 -18.76
N VAL A 13 -35.59 -19.34 -18.08
CA VAL A 13 -36.69 -18.55 -18.70
C VAL A 13 -36.20 -17.56 -19.76
N TYR A 14 -34.96 -17.09 -19.65
CA TYR A 14 -34.34 -16.22 -20.65
C TYR A 14 -33.42 -16.99 -21.60
N THR A 15 -33.52 -16.66 -22.89
CA THR A 15 -32.51 -17.03 -23.88
C THR A 15 -31.19 -16.29 -23.60
N TYR A 16 -30.08 -16.80 -24.13
CA TYR A 16 -28.78 -16.13 -24.03
C TYR A 16 -28.82 -14.70 -24.59
N TYR A 17 -29.57 -14.49 -25.68
CA TYR A 17 -29.72 -13.19 -26.30
C TYR A 17 -30.51 -12.21 -25.43
N GLU A 18 -31.61 -12.68 -24.81
CA GLU A 18 -32.39 -11.87 -23.88
C GLU A 18 -31.58 -11.49 -22.63
N ARG A 19 -30.80 -12.42 -22.06
CA ARG A 19 -29.89 -12.09 -20.94
C ARG A 19 -28.85 -11.04 -21.32
N LYS A 20 -28.32 -11.09 -22.55
CA LYS A 20 -27.33 -10.12 -23.03
C LYS A 20 -27.96 -8.74 -23.25
N ASN A 21 -29.16 -8.68 -23.82
CA ASN A 21 -29.91 -7.44 -23.99
C ASN A 21 -30.34 -6.85 -22.64
N ASP A 22 -30.74 -7.70 -21.70
CA ASP A 22 -31.15 -7.28 -20.36
C ASP A 22 -29.93 -6.80 -19.56
N ALA A 23 -28.77 -7.46 -19.65
CA ALA A 23 -27.51 -6.98 -19.08
C ALA A 23 -27.01 -5.67 -19.72
N HIS A 24 -27.26 -5.45 -21.01
CA HIS A 24 -26.93 -4.22 -21.72
C HIS A 24 -27.87 -3.06 -21.35
N ARG A 25 -29.18 -3.32 -21.16
CA ARG A 25 -30.18 -2.30 -20.77
C ARG A 25 -30.19 -2.02 -19.27
N SER A 26 -29.92 -3.01 -18.43
CA SER A 26 -29.92 -2.89 -16.97
C SER A 26 -28.57 -2.41 -16.39
N GLY A 27 -27.48 -2.50 -17.14
CA GLY A 27 -26.14 -2.14 -16.69
C GLY A 27 -25.57 -3.06 -15.58
N PHE A 28 -26.20 -4.21 -15.31
CA PHE A 28 -25.78 -5.18 -14.30
C PHE A 28 -25.10 -6.42 -14.93
N GLY A 29 -23.93 -6.79 -14.39
CA GLY A 29 -23.12 -7.95 -14.82
C GLY A 29 -21.71 -7.57 -15.30
N THR A 30 -20.77 -8.54 -15.30
CA THR A 30 -19.47 -8.38 -15.98
C THR A 30 -19.67 -8.55 -17.49
N GLN A 31 -19.49 -7.46 -18.25
CA GLN A 31 -19.51 -7.50 -19.70
C GLN A 31 -18.10 -7.78 -20.22
N GLU A 32 -17.78 -9.04 -20.48
CA GLU A 32 -16.60 -9.38 -21.28
C GLU A 32 -16.95 -9.16 -22.75
N ILE A 33 -16.54 -8.03 -23.30
CA ILE A 33 -16.66 -7.74 -24.73
C ILE A 33 -15.26 -7.88 -25.31
N ARG A 34 -15.11 -8.82 -26.25
CA ARG A 34 -13.94 -8.86 -27.12
C ARG A 34 -14.01 -7.62 -28.00
N LEU A 35 -13.23 -6.60 -27.65
CA LEU A 35 -13.10 -5.41 -28.47
C LEU A 35 -12.54 -5.83 -29.84
N GLY A 36 -13.29 -5.48 -30.88
CA GLY A 36 -12.91 -5.78 -32.26
C GLY A 36 -11.71 -4.95 -32.70
N LYS A 37 -11.23 -5.25 -33.91
CA LYS A 37 -10.18 -4.48 -34.59
C LYS A 37 -10.45 -2.96 -34.59
N ASP A 38 -11.72 -2.58 -34.64
CA ASP A 38 -12.19 -1.19 -34.64
C ASP A 38 -11.87 -0.40 -33.35
N SER A 39 -11.54 -1.10 -32.26
CA SER A 39 -11.15 -0.47 -30.99
C SER A 39 -9.66 -0.17 -30.90
N VAL A 40 -8.86 -0.63 -31.87
CA VAL A 40 -7.41 -0.40 -31.92
C VAL A 40 -7.14 0.75 -32.88
N LYS A 41 -6.41 1.76 -32.41
CA LYS A 41 -5.97 2.88 -33.26
C LYS A 41 -5.14 2.34 -34.43
N ALA A 42 -5.54 2.67 -35.66
CA ALA A 42 -4.78 2.33 -36.86
C ALA A 42 -3.46 3.10 -36.94
N LEU A 43 -2.47 2.51 -37.61
CA LEU A 43 -1.11 3.03 -37.77
C LEU A 43 -1.09 4.44 -38.37
N ASP A 44 -2.01 4.74 -39.28
CA ASP A 44 -2.15 6.00 -40.01
C ASP A 44 -3.02 7.04 -39.27
N CYS A 45 -3.61 6.69 -38.13
CA CYS A 45 -4.48 7.60 -37.39
C CYS A 45 -3.68 8.58 -36.50
N CYS A 46 -4.24 9.77 -36.31
CA CYS A 46 -3.76 10.75 -35.33
C CYS A 46 -4.13 10.33 -33.91
N SER A 47 -3.21 10.46 -32.95
CA SER A 47 -3.47 10.11 -31.53
C SER A 47 -4.47 11.04 -30.83
N LEU A 48 -4.76 12.23 -31.37
CA LEU A 48 -5.72 13.18 -30.79
C LEU A 48 -7.13 13.01 -31.35
N CYS A 49 -7.29 12.96 -32.67
CA CYS A 49 -8.61 12.87 -33.30
C CYS A 49 -9.04 11.43 -33.64
N LEU A 50 -8.13 10.45 -33.53
CA LEU A 50 -8.34 9.04 -33.90
C LEU A 50 -8.79 8.80 -35.35
N GLN A 51 -8.74 9.84 -36.19
CA GLN A 51 -8.98 9.78 -37.63
C GLN A 51 -7.66 9.60 -38.40
N PRO A 52 -7.68 9.04 -39.62
CA PRO A 52 -6.52 9.00 -40.50
C PRO A 52 -5.91 10.40 -40.66
N ALA A 53 -4.63 10.53 -40.35
CA ALA A 53 -3.92 11.81 -40.39
C ALA A 53 -3.70 12.23 -41.84
N LYS A 54 -4.15 13.44 -42.21
CA LYS A 54 -3.99 13.96 -43.58
C LYS A 54 -2.57 14.44 -43.84
N ASP A 55 -2.00 15.16 -42.87
CA ASP A 55 -0.60 15.61 -42.86
C ASP A 55 0.08 15.06 -41.61
N PRO A 56 0.55 13.79 -41.65
CA PRO A 56 1.05 13.10 -40.48
C PRO A 56 2.39 13.65 -40.00
N VAL A 57 2.46 13.94 -38.71
CA VAL A 57 3.68 14.35 -38.00
C VAL A 57 3.89 13.46 -36.79
N VAL A 58 5.14 13.15 -36.47
CA VAL A 58 5.50 12.29 -35.34
C VAL A 58 6.36 13.06 -34.34
N THR A 59 6.19 12.78 -33.05
CA THR A 59 7.12 13.22 -32.00
C THR A 59 8.35 12.33 -31.96
N ASN A 60 9.44 12.78 -31.33
CA ASN A 60 10.62 11.93 -31.11
C ASN A 60 10.31 10.65 -30.28
N ASP A 61 9.20 10.64 -29.54
CA ASP A 61 8.73 9.48 -28.77
C ASP A 61 7.91 8.48 -29.62
N GLY A 62 7.63 8.78 -30.89
CA GLY A 62 6.94 7.88 -31.81
C GLY A 62 5.42 8.04 -31.90
N PHE A 63 4.82 9.07 -31.30
CA PHE A 63 3.37 9.29 -31.39
C PHE A 63 3.00 10.07 -32.65
N LEU A 64 2.11 9.49 -33.47
CA LEU A 64 1.62 10.09 -34.71
C LEU A 64 0.44 11.05 -34.46
N TYR A 65 0.49 12.25 -35.03
CA TYR A 65 -0.55 13.26 -35.00
C TYR A 65 -0.82 13.82 -36.39
N ASP A 66 -1.99 14.41 -36.59
CA ASP A 66 -2.23 15.32 -37.71
C ASP A 66 -1.67 16.70 -37.36
N ARG A 67 -0.91 17.31 -38.27
CA ARG A 67 -0.26 18.61 -38.08
C ARG A 67 -1.24 19.69 -37.63
N ALA A 68 -2.45 19.74 -38.20
CA ALA A 68 -3.43 20.77 -37.86
C ALA A 68 -3.91 20.61 -36.40
N VAL A 69 -4.20 19.38 -36.00
CA VAL A 69 -4.76 19.04 -34.67
C VAL A 69 -3.74 19.27 -33.56
N VAL A 70 -2.48 18.87 -33.77
CA VAL A 70 -1.43 19.09 -32.76
C VAL A 70 -1.08 20.57 -32.61
N LEU A 71 -1.16 21.36 -33.68
CA LEU A 71 -0.99 22.80 -33.63
C LEU A 71 -2.09 23.48 -32.82
N GLU A 72 -3.35 23.12 -33.06
CA GLU A 72 -4.49 23.62 -32.29
C GLU A 72 -4.36 23.30 -30.80
N TYR A 73 -3.92 22.08 -30.48
CA TYR A 73 -3.60 21.68 -29.10
C TYR A 73 -2.49 22.55 -28.49
N ILE A 74 -1.37 22.78 -29.19
CA ILE A 74 -0.28 23.62 -28.69
C ILE A 74 -0.76 25.06 -28.43
N VAL A 75 -1.59 25.62 -29.32
CA VAL A 75 -2.14 26.97 -29.18
C VAL A 75 -3.09 27.06 -27.98
N SER A 76 -3.99 26.09 -27.82
CA SER A 76 -4.94 26.07 -26.68
C SER A 76 -4.21 25.93 -25.34
N GLN A 77 -3.19 25.06 -25.25
CA GLN A 77 -2.39 24.90 -24.05
C GLN A 77 -1.60 26.18 -23.71
N LYS A 78 -1.02 26.87 -24.70
CA LYS A 78 -0.36 28.17 -24.46
C LYS A 78 -1.32 29.23 -23.96
N ALA A 79 -2.53 29.30 -24.50
CA ALA A 79 -3.55 30.24 -24.04
C ALA A 79 -3.97 29.95 -22.59
N GLU A 80 -4.09 28.68 -22.22
CA GLU A 80 -4.42 28.28 -20.85
C GLU A 80 -3.29 28.61 -19.86
N ILE A 81 -2.04 28.32 -20.23
CA ILE A 81 -0.84 28.66 -19.44
C ILE A 81 -0.79 30.18 -19.22
N GLN A 82 -1.01 30.98 -20.25
CA GLN A 82 -1.05 32.44 -20.14
C GLN A 82 -2.17 32.92 -19.20
N ARG A 83 -3.35 32.29 -19.26
CA ARG A 83 -4.46 32.59 -18.34
C ARG A 83 -4.07 32.29 -16.88
N LYS A 84 -3.45 31.14 -16.63
CA LYS A 84 -2.98 30.73 -15.28
C LYS A 84 -1.89 31.69 -14.76
N LEU A 85 -0.93 32.07 -15.61
CA LEU A 85 0.11 33.05 -15.26
C LEU A 85 -0.48 34.40 -14.84
N LYS A 86 -1.46 34.92 -15.60
CA LYS A 86 -2.11 36.20 -15.28
C LYS A 86 -2.85 36.14 -13.93
N LEU A 87 -3.46 35.00 -13.60
CA LEU A 87 -4.10 34.80 -12.30
C LEU A 87 -3.08 34.77 -11.16
N TYR A 88 -1.96 34.07 -11.36
CA TYR A 88 -0.85 34.01 -10.41
C TYR A 88 -0.22 35.40 -10.17
N GLU A 89 0.04 36.18 -11.24
CA GLU A 89 0.55 37.55 -11.13
C GLU A 89 -0.40 38.47 -10.36
N LYS A 90 -1.72 38.35 -10.60
CA LYS A 90 -2.73 39.10 -9.86
C LYS A 90 -2.76 38.74 -8.37
N GLN A 91 -2.58 37.45 -8.04
CA GLN A 91 -2.47 36.99 -6.67
C GLN A 91 -1.20 37.51 -5.98
N LYS A 92 -0.05 37.43 -6.66
CA LYS A 92 1.22 37.95 -6.16
C LYS A 92 1.16 39.45 -5.90
N ALA A 93 0.60 40.24 -6.82
CA ALA A 93 0.44 41.68 -6.65
C ALA A 93 -0.45 42.03 -5.43
N ARG A 94 -1.47 41.22 -5.14
CA ARG A 94 -2.31 41.40 -3.96
C ARG A 94 -1.54 41.10 -2.67
N LEU A 95 -0.77 40.01 -2.62
CA LEU A 95 0.06 39.67 -1.47
C LEU A 95 1.16 40.72 -1.23
N ASP A 96 1.79 41.23 -2.29
CA ASP A 96 2.79 42.29 -2.21
C ASP A 96 2.18 43.63 -1.71
N ALA A 97 0.92 43.91 -2.05
CA ALA A 97 0.21 45.07 -1.53
C ALA A 97 -0.17 44.91 -0.04
N GLU A 98 -0.67 43.74 0.35
CA GLU A 98 -1.02 43.42 1.74
C GLU A 98 0.23 43.47 2.64
N THR A 99 1.36 42.90 2.22
CA THR A 99 2.64 42.96 2.96
C THR A 99 3.18 44.38 3.08
N LYS A 100 3.10 45.21 2.02
CA LYS A 100 3.46 46.64 2.10
C LYS A 100 2.57 47.42 3.07
N MET A 101 1.27 47.11 3.14
CA MET A 101 0.35 47.73 4.11
C MET A 101 0.71 47.32 5.54
N ILE A 102 1.01 46.04 5.78
CA ILE A 102 1.43 45.54 7.10
C ILE A 102 2.74 46.23 7.54
N LEU A 103 3.77 46.24 6.68
CA LEU A 103 5.05 46.89 6.99
C LEU A 103 4.90 48.41 7.24
N LYS A 104 3.97 49.07 6.54
CA LYS A 104 3.67 50.49 6.80
C LYS A 104 2.99 50.68 8.15
N ALA A 105 2.03 49.81 8.49
CA ALA A 105 1.34 49.84 9.78
C ALA A 105 2.30 49.56 10.95
N GLU A 106 3.21 48.60 10.80
CA GLU A 106 4.25 48.31 11.79
C GLU A 106 5.19 49.50 12.01
N LYS A 107 5.66 50.15 10.94
CA LYS A 107 6.48 51.38 11.04
C LYS A 107 5.74 52.52 11.73
N GLU A 108 4.44 52.65 11.48
CA GLU A 108 3.60 53.68 12.11
C GLU A 108 3.32 53.37 13.58
N GLU A 109 3.21 52.10 13.95
CA GLU A 109 3.13 51.67 15.35
C GLU A 109 4.46 51.85 16.08
N GLU A 110 5.59 51.55 15.44
CA GLU A 110 6.93 51.78 15.99
C GLU A 110 7.20 53.28 16.20
N ALA A 111 6.82 54.13 15.23
CA ALA A 111 6.87 55.57 15.38
C ALA A 111 5.97 56.08 16.54
N ARG A 112 4.77 55.50 16.71
CA ARG A 112 3.89 55.79 17.85
C ARG A 112 4.50 55.35 19.17
N ARG A 113 5.11 54.17 19.25
CA ARG A 113 5.81 53.69 20.45
C ARG A 113 6.99 54.59 20.79
N PHE A 114 7.78 55.00 19.79
CA PHE A 114 8.89 55.93 19.97
C PHE A 114 8.43 57.31 20.49
N LEU A 115 7.33 57.86 19.94
CA LEU A 115 6.72 59.09 20.43
C LEU A 115 6.23 58.95 21.88
N SER A 116 5.58 57.82 22.23
CA SER A 116 5.09 57.57 23.59
C SER A 116 6.23 57.46 24.62
N MET A 117 7.40 56.98 24.20
CA MET A 117 8.57 56.85 25.06
C MET A 117 9.26 58.19 25.33
N ASN A 118 9.07 59.20 24.46
CA ASN A 118 9.60 60.55 24.61
C ASN A 118 8.64 61.51 25.35
N THR A 119 7.40 61.12 25.63
CA THR A 119 6.44 61.91 26.43
C THR A 119 6.42 61.50 27.90
N LEU A 120 7.59 61.25 28.50
CA LEU A 120 7.79 61.22 29.95
C LEU A 120 7.99 62.64 30.47
N ASP A 121 6.97 63.48 30.30
CA ASP A 121 6.74 64.70 31.10
C ASP A 121 5.33 65.22 30.77
N THR A 122 4.49 65.37 31.80
CA THR A 122 3.06 65.81 31.80
C THR A 122 1.98 64.70 31.69
N HIS A 123 1.92 63.86 32.72
CA HIS A 123 0.95 62.76 32.89
C HIS A 123 -0.55 63.12 32.99
N SER A 124 -0.98 64.38 32.83
CA SER A 124 -2.41 64.74 32.94
C SER A 124 -3.12 64.93 31.60
N LYS A 125 -2.40 65.28 30.52
CA LYS A 125 -3.01 65.53 29.20
C LYS A 125 -3.03 64.28 28.30
N ALA A 126 -2.05 63.39 28.44
CA ALA A 126 -1.96 62.16 27.64
C ALA A 126 -3.05 61.13 27.97
N SER A 127 -3.47 61.03 29.24
CA SER A 127 -4.55 60.12 29.65
C SER A 127 -5.91 60.55 29.09
N ALA A 128 -6.18 61.86 29.02
CA ALA A 128 -7.41 62.39 28.43
C ALA A 128 -7.48 62.14 26.92
N GLN A 129 -6.36 62.32 26.21
CA GLN A 129 -6.29 62.05 24.76
C GLN A 129 -6.34 60.56 24.42
N ALA A 130 -5.78 59.68 25.27
CA ALA A 130 -5.90 58.24 25.10
C ALA A 130 -7.36 57.76 25.29
N ALA A 131 -8.07 58.29 26.28
CA ALA A 131 -9.49 57.99 26.49
C ALA A 131 -10.37 58.51 25.35
N GLU A 132 -10.05 59.68 24.79
CA GLU A 132 -10.76 60.25 23.64
C GLU A 132 -10.52 59.45 22.35
N ALA A 133 -9.30 58.95 22.15
CA ALA A 133 -8.96 58.05 21.02
C ALA A 133 -9.66 56.68 21.14
N GLU A 134 -9.81 56.13 22.34
CA GLU A 134 -10.52 54.87 22.59
C GLU A 134 -12.05 55.03 22.42
N ALA A 135 -12.59 56.20 22.80
CA ALA A 135 -13.98 56.57 22.52
C ALA A 135 -14.24 56.76 21.00
N LEU A 136 -13.30 57.33 20.25
CA LEU A 136 -13.40 57.46 18.79
C LEU A 136 -13.26 56.12 18.05
N ALA A 137 -12.40 55.22 18.53
CA ALA A 137 -12.25 53.88 17.98
C ALA A 137 -13.52 53.02 18.16
N SER A 138 -14.19 53.16 19.31
CA SER A 138 -15.47 52.49 19.57
C SER A 138 -16.64 53.06 18.76
N LEU A 139 -16.62 54.35 18.41
CA LEU A 139 -17.58 54.97 17.49
C LEU A 139 -17.38 54.53 16.02
N SER A 140 -16.14 54.31 15.59
CA SER A 140 -15.80 53.76 14.26
C SER A 140 -16.39 52.37 14.05
N ASN A 141 -16.28 51.48 15.05
CA ASN A 141 -16.83 50.13 15.00
C ASN A 141 -18.36 50.08 14.95
N LYS A 142 -19.07 51.09 15.48
CA LYS A 142 -20.54 51.21 15.34
C LYS A 142 -20.99 51.71 13.97
N ARG A 143 -20.15 52.46 13.25
CA ARG A 143 -20.49 53.02 11.92
C ARG A 143 -20.44 51.97 10.79
N ASN A 144 -19.71 50.87 10.98
CA ASN A 144 -19.67 49.74 10.04
C ASN A 144 -20.82 48.73 10.22
N GLY A 145 -21.68 48.90 11.23
CA GLY A 145 -22.80 47.99 11.52
C GLY A 145 -24.14 48.31 10.80
N LEU A 146 -24.18 49.30 9.91
CA LEU A 146 -25.42 49.80 9.29
C LEU A 146 -25.61 49.43 7.81
N ASN A 147 -24.78 48.54 7.24
CA ASN A 147 -24.88 48.07 5.84
C ASN A 147 -25.09 46.55 5.69
N GLU A 148 -25.65 45.86 6.68
CA GLU A 148 -26.13 44.47 6.52
C GLU A 148 -27.64 44.37 6.80
N THR A 149 -28.47 44.98 5.95
CA THR A 149 -29.86 44.55 5.78
C THR A 149 -30.32 44.72 4.32
N THR A 150 -30.09 43.68 3.51
CA THR A 150 -31.08 43.14 2.56
C THR A 150 -30.62 41.74 2.15
N SER A 151 -30.81 40.76 3.05
CA SER A 151 -30.87 39.37 2.63
C SER A 151 -32.18 39.17 1.88
N CYS A 152 -32.11 39.05 0.55
CA CYS A 152 -33.23 38.55 -0.24
C CYS A 152 -33.76 37.26 0.39
N PHE A 153 -35.05 37.26 0.74
CA PHE A 153 -35.81 36.13 1.29
C PHE A 153 -35.74 34.84 0.43
N TRP A 154 -35.25 34.95 -0.82
CA TRP A 154 -35.10 33.84 -1.77
C TRP A 154 -33.67 33.25 -1.86
N ALA A 155 -32.70 33.75 -1.10
CA ALA A 155 -31.35 33.18 -1.05
C ALA A 155 -31.22 32.27 0.18
N SER A 156 -31.26 30.96 -0.04
CA SER A 156 -31.09 29.95 1.01
C SER A 156 -29.78 30.18 1.77
N GLY A 157 -29.88 30.26 3.09
CA GLY A 157 -28.79 30.56 4.01
C GLY A 157 -27.75 29.44 4.07
N SER A 158 -26.60 29.69 3.47
CA SER A 158 -25.36 28.95 3.71
C SER A 158 -24.26 29.92 4.13
N LYS A 159 -24.33 30.48 5.35
CA LYS A 159 -23.10 30.98 6.00
C LYS A 159 -22.44 29.78 6.66
N SER A 160 -21.82 28.93 5.86
CA SER A 160 -20.70 28.12 6.36
C SER A 160 -19.60 29.11 6.79
N ASN A 161 -19.04 28.92 7.97
CA ASN A 161 -17.75 29.49 8.34
C ASN A 161 -16.64 28.82 7.48
N GLU A 162 -16.75 28.95 6.17
CA GLU A 162 -15.66 28.76 5.24
C GLU A 162 -14.77 30.00 5.36
N LYS A 163 -13.89 30.01 6.36
CA LYS A 163 -12.52 30.45 6.08
C LYS A 163 -11.98 29.47 5.06
N LEU A 164 -12.33 29.72 3.79
CA LEU A 164 -11.68 29.14 2.64
C LEU A 164 -10.19 29.33 2.85
N ASN A 165 -9.50 28.23 3.13
CA ASN A 165 -8.14 28.02 2.67
C ASN A 165 -8.16 28.29 1.16
N LYS A 166 -8.02 29.56 0.76
CA LYS A 166 -7.73 29.91 -0.62
C LYS A 166 -6.34 29.36 -0.85
N GLU A 167 -6.27 28.18 -1.45
CA GLU A 167 -5.05 27.58 -1.95
C GLU A 167 -4.24 28.67 -2.65
N LEU A 168 -3.03 28.90 -2.17
CA LEU A 168 -2.05 29.72 -2.87
C LEU A 168 -1.76 29.00 -4.18
N LEU A 169 -2.05 29.63 -5.32
CA LEU A 169 -1.74 29.03 -6.61
C LEU A 169 -0.22 28.98 -6.75
N ASP A 170 0.32 27.79 -6.99
CA ASP A 170 1.73 27.63 -7.34
C ASP A 170 2.04 28.24 -8.70
N LYS A 171 3.31 28.59 -8.91
CA LYS A 171 3.78 29.15 -10.19
C LYS A 171 3.49 28.13 -11.32
N PRO A 172 2.65 28.47 -12.30
CA PRO A 172 2.27 27.51 -13.34
C PRO A 172 3.47 27.20 -14.26
N ASP A 173 3.61 25.93 -14.64
CA ASP A 173 4.62 25.47 -15.61
C ASP A 173 4.34 26.10 -16.98
N THR A 174 5.39 26.63 -17.61
CA THR A 174 5.32 27.31 -18.92
C THR A 174 5.46 26.36 -20.11
N VAL A 175 5.80 25.09 -19.85
CA VAL A 175 6.10 24.11 -20.90
C VAL A 175 4.84 23.37 -21.34
N VAL A 176 4.52 23.45 -22.63
CA VAL A 176 3.48 22.60 -23.25
C VAL A 176 3.97 21.16 -23.33
N ARG A 177 3.18 20.21 -22.85
CA ARG A 177 3.53 18.78 -22.81
C ARG A 177 2.71 17.96 -23.79
N CYS A 178 3.31 16.90 -24.31
CA CYS A 178 2.66 15.92 -25.15
C CYS A 178 1.56 15.20 -24.35
N PRO A 179 0.32 15.11 -24.87
CA PRO A 179 -0.79 14.50 -24.14
C PRO A 179 -0.61 12.99 -23.96
N MET A 180 0.16 12.34 -24.83
CA MET A 180 0.43 10.89 -24.74
C MET A 180 1.70 10.56 -23.95
N SER A 181 2.77 11.37 -24.03
CA SER A 181 4.07 11.05 -23.41
C SER A 181 4.46 11.90 -22.20
N GLY A 182 3.75 13.00 -21.91
CA GLY A 182 4.07 13.93 -20.82
C GLY A 182 5.37 14.75 -21.00
N LYS A 183 6.14 14.50 -22.08
CA LYS A 183 7.38 15.23 -22.40
C LYS A 183 7.12 16.60 -23.05
N PRO A 184 8.08 17.54 -23.00
CA PRO A 184 7.95 18.84 -23.65
C PRO A 184 7.65 18.71 -25.15
N LEU A 185 6.61 19.38 -25.63
CA LEU A 185 6.17 19.35 -27.01
C LEU A 185 6.41 20.72 -27.66
N ARG A 186 7.35 20.78 -28.62
CA ARG A 186 7.60 21.98 -29.43
C ARG A 186 7.33 21.66 -30.89
N TYR A 187 6.79 22.63 -31.61
CA TYR A 187 6.50 22.49 -33.04
C TYR A 187 7.74 22.11 -33.87
N LYS A 188 8.92 22.64 -33.50
CA LYS A 188 10.19 22.36 -34.18
C LYS A 188 10.68 20.92 -34.02
N ASP A 189 10.18 20.20 -33.03
CA ASP A 189 10.59 18.82 -32.74
C ASP A 189 9.72 17.80 -33.50
N LEU A 190 8.66 18.25 -34.19
CA LEU A 190 7.78 17.40 -34.98
C LEU A 190 8.43 17.07 -36.33
N VAL A 191 8.45 15.78 -36.66
CA VAL A 191 9.00 15.27 -37.91
C VAL A 191 7.84 14.90 -38.84
N GLY A 192 7.88 15.36 -40.09
CA GLY A 192 6.88 14.98 -41.10
C GLY A 192 7.04 13.53 -41.52
N VAL A 193 5.94 12.78 -41.56
CA VAL A 193 5.92 11.36 -41.96
C VAL A 193 5.39 11.23 -43.38
N LYS A 194 6.00 10.35 -44.17
CA LYS A 194 5.59 10.00 -45.52
C LYS A 194 5.36 8.50 -45.59
N PHE A 195 4.09 8.11 -45.66
CA PHE A 195 3.73 6.72 -45.91
C PHE A 195 3.76 6.42 -47.41
N THR A 196 4.39 5.31 -47.79
CA THR A 196 4.44 4.83 -49.19
C THR A 196 3.22 3.94 -49.45
N THR A 197 2.51 4.17 -50.55
CA THR A 197 1.34 3.35 -50.93
C THR A 197 1.72 2.25 -51.92
N PHE A 198 0.90 1.20 -52.03
CA PHE A 198 1.10 0.14 -53.01
C PHE A 198 0.88 0.59 -54.47
N GLU A 199 0.19 1.70 -54.70
CA GLU A 199 -0.22 2.14 -56.04
C GLU A 199 0.90 2.90 -56.80
N ASP A 200 1.90 3.43 -56.09
CA ASP A 200 2.90 4.36 -56.64
C ASP A 200 3.84 3.76 -57.71
N ASP A 201 3.94 2.43 -57.84
CA ASP A 201 4.80 1.76 -58.83
C ASP A 201 4.05 1.10 -60.01
N SER A 202 2.71 1.12 -60.03
CA SER A 202 1.92 0.58 -61.14
C SER A 202 2.11 1.34 -62.47
N LYS A 203 2.83 2.47 -62.45
CA LYS A 203 3.23 3.22 -63.65
C LYS A 203 4.65 2.94 -64.17
N VAL A 204 5.50 2.18 -63.47
CA VAL A 204 6.93 2.05 -63.85
C VAL A 204 7.37 0.62 -64.21
N MET A 205 6.70 -0.43 -63.74
CA MET A 205 7.09 -1.82 -64.05
C MET A 205 5.86 -2.66 -64.40
N GLY A 206 5.62 -2.89 -65.68
CA GLY A 206 4.47 -3.64 -66.19
C GLY A 206 4.47 -5.12 -65.78
N PHE A 207 3.87 -5.41 -64.62
CA PHE A 207 3.54 -6.77 -64.20
C PHE A 207 2.06 -6.90 -63.85
N GLY A 208 1.47 -8.01 -64.32
CA GLY A 208 0.04 -8.26 -64.39
C GLY A 208 -0.68 -8.36 -63.05
N GLN A 209 -1.98 -8.05 -63.14
CA GLN A 209 -2.99 -8.34 -62.14
C GLN A 209 -2.97 -9.83 -61.82
N ASP A 210 -2.62 -10.21 -60.59
CA ASP A 210 -3.16 -11.40 -59.92
C ASP A 210 -2.69 -11.48 -58.47
N LYS A 211 -3.47 -10.84 -57.59
CA LYS A 211 -3.84 -11.27 -56.23
C LYS A 211 -4.73 -10.17 -55.63
N PRO A 212 -5.92 -10.49 -55.08
CA PRO A 212 -6.70 -9.51 -54.35
C PRO A 212 -5.96 -9.22 -53.04
N VAL A 213 -5.24 -8.11 -52.99
CA VAL A 213 -4.75 -7.57 -51.72
C VAL A 213 -6.01 -7.24 -50.90
N ASP A 214 -6.12 -7.83 -49.71
CA ASP A 214 -7.17 -7.49 -48.75
C ASP A 214 -7.29 -5.95 -48.66
N ARG A 215 -8.51 -5.41 -48.79
CA ARG A 215 -8.80 -3.96 -48.80
C ARG A 215 -8.29 -3.17 -47.58
N GLU A 216 -7.62 -3.83 -46.64
CA GLU A 216 -7.25 -3.32 -45.32
C GLU A 216 -5.79 -2.83 -45.19
N VAL A 217 -4.88 -3.15 -46.11
CA VAL A 217 -3.47 -2.71 -46.02
C VAL A 217 -3.16 -1.66 -47.10
N LYS A 218 -3.15 -0.38 -46.68
CA LYS A 218 -2.94 0.76 -47.58
C LYS A 218 -1.47 1.12 -47.83
N TYR A 219 -0.57 0.77 -46.91
CA TYR A 219 0.80 1.27 -46.88
C TYR A 219 1.84 0.14 -46.86
N CYS A 220 2.99 0.41 -47.46
CA CYS A 220 4.12 -0.51 -47.53
C CYS A 220 5.41 0.14 -47.01
N CYS A 221 6.36 -0.70 -46.60
CA CYS A 221 7.70 -0.29 -46.21
C CYS A 221 8.37 0.41 -47.39
N ALA A 222 8.97 1.59 -47.16
CA ALA A 222 9.58 2.35 -48.24
C ALA A 222 10.78 1.66 -48.90
N VAL A 223 11.39 0.66 -48.22
CA VAL A 223 12.58 -0.07 -48.70
C VAL A 223 12.24 -1.51 -49.10
N SER A 224 11.72 -2.32 -48.16
CA SER A 224 11.42 -3.74 -48.43
C SER A 224 10.10 -3.96 -49.16
N LYS A 225 9.24 -2.93 -49.24
CA LYS A 225 7.88 -3.01 -49.81
C LYS A 225 6.94 -3.99 -49.09
N ASP A 226 7.33 -4.47 -47.90
CA ASP A 226 6.46 -5.29 -47.05
C ASP A 226 5.23 -4.50 -46.56
N PRO A 227 4.07 -5.15 -46.41
CA PRO A 227 2.85 -4.50 -45.91
C PRO A 227 3.04 -3.96 -44.48
N LEU A 228 2.71 -2.68 -44.27
CA LEU A 228 2.69 -2.08 -42.95
C LEU A 228 1.33 -2.32 -42.30
N THR A 229 1.34 -3.06 -41.19
CA THR A 229 0.14 -3.34 -40.40
C THR A 229 0.34 -2.85 -38.96
N ASN A 230 -0.74 -2.78 -38.18
CA ASN A 230 -0.63 -2.47 -36.74
C ASN A 230 0.25 -3.46 -35.97
N ALA A 231 0.51 -4.65 -36.53
CA ALA A 231 1.36 -5.66 -35.93
C ALA A 231 2.86 -5.48 -36.26
N THR A 232 3.21 -4.79 -37.35
CA THR A 232 4.62 -4.60 -37.75
C THR A 232 5.25 -3.44 -36.99
N VAL A 233 6.44 -3.64 -36.40
CA VAL A 233 7.18 -2.52 -35.79
C VAL A 233 7.70 -1.62 -36.90
N CYS A 234 7.26 -0.37 -36.90
CA CYS A 234 7.58 0.61 -37.92
C CYS A 234 8.50 1.69 -37.32
N VAL A 235 9.45 2.17 -38.12
CA VAL A 235 10.42 3.21 -37.75
C VAL A 235 10.36 4.31 -38.80
N VAL A 236 10.27 5.56 -38.35
CA VAL A 236 10.38 6.75 -39.20
C VAL A 236 11.84 7.20 -39.24
N LEU A 237 12.36 7.38 -40.45
CA LEU A 237 13.68 7.99 -40.66
C LEU A 237 13.53 9.51 -40.65
N LYS A 238 14.18 10.21 -39.72
CA LYS A 238 14.06 11.67 -39.57
C LYS A 238 14.53 12.47 -40.79
N THR A 239 15.48 11.93 -41.55
CA THR A 239 16.09 12.54 -42.73
C THR A 239 15.16 12.59 -43.95
N SER A 240 14.41 11.53 -44.22
CA SER A 240 13.48 11.41 -45.35
C SER A 240 12.01 11.55 -44.94
N GLY A 241 11.69 11.34 -43.67
CA GLY A 241 10.33 11.17 -43.15
C GLY A 241 9.69 9.84 -43.53
N ALA A 242 10.42 8.93 -44.17
CA ALA A 242 9.87 7.68 -44.67
C ALA A 242 9.69 6.62 -43.56
N VAL A 243 8.66 5.79 -43.73
CA VAL A 243 8.35 4.68 -42.81
C VAL A 243 8.95 3.38 -43.33
N VAL A 244 9.77 2.75 -42.50
CA VAL A 244 10.41 1.46 -42.78
C VAL A 244 10.14 0.46 -41.66
N THR A 245 10.24 -0.84 -41.94
CA THR A 245 10.15 -1.87 -40.90
C THR A 245 11.42 -1.88 -40.05
N LYS A 246 11.29 -2.24 -38.76
CA LYS A 246 12.44 -2.36 -37.85
C LYS A 246 13.48 -3.37 -38.34
N GLU A 247 13.03 -4.46 -38.97
CA GLU A 247 13.90 -5.46 -39.58
C GLU A 247 14.85 -4.86 -40.63
N VAL A 248 14.35 -3.99 -41.51
CA VAL A 248 15.19 -3.30 -42.50
C VAL A 248 16.17 -2.34 -41.84
N VAL A 249 15.74 -1.67 -40.77
CA VAL A 249 16.62 -0.79 -40.00
C VAL A 249 17.78 -1.58 -39.42
N ASP A 250 17.50 -2.72 -38.79
CA ASP A 250 18.51 -3.53 -38.10
C ASP A 250 19.43 -4.28 -39.06
N THR A 251 18.92 -4.74 -40.21
CA THR A 251 19.69 -5.58 -41.14
C THR A 251 20.45 -4.81 -42.21
N VAL A 252 19.91 -3.69 -42.69
CA VAL A 252 20.45 -2.91 -43.82
C VAL A 252 20.95 -1.55 -43.33
N ILE A 253 20.05 -0.74 -42.74
CA ILE A 253 20.32 0.68 -42.53
C ILE A 253 21.34 0.92 -41.40
N LYS A 254 21.29 0.15 -40.29
CA LYS A 254 22.26 0.29 -39.19
C LYS A 254 23.69 -0.11 -39.58
N LYS A 255 23.87 -0.92 -40.63
CA LYS A 255 25.20 -1.32 -41.11
C LYS A 255 25.90 -0.18 -41.86
N GLU A 256 25.15 0.54 -42.68
CA GLU A 256 25.70 1.60 -43.55
C GLU A 256 25.51 3.01 -42.99
N MET A 257 24.54 3.19 -42.07
CA MET A 257 24.15 4.47 -41.46
C MET A 257 23.87 5.57 -42.50
N ILE A 258 23.29 5.19 -43.63
CA ILE A 258 22.88 6.05 -44.74
C ILE A 258 21.40 5.81 -45.02
N ASP A 259 20.64 6.88 -45.22
CA ASP A 259 19.24 6.82 -45.59
C ASP A 259 19.09 6.32 -47.04
N PRO A 260 18.47 5.15 -47.27
CA PRO A 260 18.39 4.55 -48.60
C PRO A 260 17.51 5.33 -49.59
N ILE A 261 16.72 6.31 -49.12
CA ILE A 261 15.78 7.06 -49.96
C ILE A 261 16.38 8.37 -50.45
N ASN A 262 17.24 9.01 -49.66
CA ASN A 262 17.81 10.33 -50.00
C ASN A 262 19.35 10.38 -49.97
N GLY A 263 20.03 9.29 -49.61
CA GLY A 263 21.50 9.18 -49.58
C GLY A 263 22.20 10.00 -48.49
N LYS A 264 21.47 10.55 -47.50
CA LYS A 264 22.07 11.32 -46.40
C LYS A 264 22.57 10.41 -45.29
N LYS A 265 23.70 10.76 -44.68
CA LYS A 265 24.22 10.08 -43.48
C LYS A 265 23.27 10.31 -42.30
N MET A 266 23.04 9.26 -41.52
CA MET A 266 22.14 9.26 -40.35
C MET A 266 22.90 9.00 -39.05
N LYS A 267 22.28 9.37 -37.93
CA LYS A 267 22.70 9.05 -36.55
C LYS A 267 21.68 8.12 -35.89
N SER A 268 22.07 7.47 -34.79
CA SER A 268 21.16 6.63 -33.99
C SER A 268 19.93 7.38 -33.47
N SER A 269 20.05 8.68 -33.24
CA SER A 269 18.94 9.57 -32.84
C SER A 269 17.92 9.88 -33.93
N ASP A 270 18.22 9.53 -35.18
CA ASP A 270 17.37 9.84 -36.35
C ASP A 270 16.35 8.73 -36.63
N PHE A 271 16.41 7.62 -35.86
CA PHE A 271 15.43 6.54 -35.89
C PHE A 271 14.34 6.81 -34.85
N ILE A 272 13.10 7.02 -35.31
CA ILE A 272 11.94 7.22 -34.44
C ILE A 272 11.05 5.99 -34.57
N GLU A 273 11.04 5.12 -33.56
CA GLU A 273 10.14 3.97 -33.52
C GLU A 273 8.70 4.43 -33.30
N LEU A 274 7.77 4.04 -34.18
CA LEU A 274 6.36 4.43 -34.07
C LEU A 274 5.68 3.65 -32.95
N GLN A 275 5.00 4.39 -32.07
CA GLN A 275 4.19 3.81 -31.02
C GLN A 275 2.95 3.15 -31.62
N ARG A 276 2.76 1.88 -31.27
CA ARG A 276 1.58 1.13 -31.69
C ARG A 276 0.35 1.70 -30.99
N GLY A 277 -0.80 1.58 -31.65
CA GLY A 277 -2.07 1.98 -31.09
C GLY A 277 -2.44 1.13 -29.87
N SER A 278 -1.95 1.50 -28.68
CA SER A 278 -2.60 1.10 -27.44
C SER A 278 -3.77 2.04 -27.18
N LEU A 279 -4.84 1.49 -26.61
CA LEU A 279 -5.94 2.29 -26.07
C LEU A 279 -5.31 3.34 -25.14
N GLY A 280 -5.74 4.60 -25.20
CA GLY A 280 -5.32 5.67 -24.25
C GLY A 280 -5.67 5.40 -22.79
N PHE A 281 -5.99 4.16 -22.43
CA PHE A 281 -6.36 3.63 -21.12
C PHE A 281 -5.54 2.40 -20.71
N ALA A 282 -4.58 1.93 -21.52
CA ALA A 282 -3.71 0.80 -21.18
C ALA A 282 -2.28 1.07 -21.64
N ASP A 283 -1.53 1.80 -20.83
CA ASP A 283 -0.07 1.73 -20.86
C ASP A 283 0.35 0.29 -20.49
N GLU A 284 1.44 -0.24 -21.06
CA GLU A 284 1.90 -1.63 -20.85
C GLU A 284 2.07 -1.96 -19.36
N ARG A 285 2.34 -0.94 -18.53
CA ARG A 285 2.45 -1.01 -17.06
C ARG A 285 1.12 -1.34 -16.35
N THR A 286 -0.01 -0.96 -16.92
CA THR A 286 -1.36 -1.19 -16.36
C THR A 286 -1.79 -2.66 -16.48
N LEU A 287 -1.19 -3.40 -17.41
CA LEU A 287 -1.60 -4.77 -17.76
C LEU A 287 -1.20 -5.78 -16.68
N LEU A 288 -0.11 -5.52 -15.95
CA LEU A 288 0.42 -6.38 -14.87
C LEU A 288 -0.39 -6.26 -13.59
N THR A 289 -0.71 -5.04 -13.15
CA THR A 289 -1.58 -4.82 -11.99
C THR A 289 -2.97 -5.38 -12.25
N ALA A 290 -3.51 -5.18 -13.44
CA ALA A 290 -4.79 -5.75 -13.83
C ALA A 290 -4.77 -7.29 -13.79
N LYS A 291 -3.70 -7.95 -14.27
CA LYS A 291 -3.54 -9.42 -14.19
C LYS A 291 -3.39 -9.93 -12.76
N LEU A 292 -2.55 -9.29 -11.94
CA LEU A 292 -2.37 -9.67 -10.53
C LEU A 292 -3.68 -9.45 -9.74
N LEU A 293 -4.35 -8.31 -9.92
CA LEU A 293 -5.64 -8.03 -9.29
C LEU A 293 -6.75 -8.92 -9.83
N GLN A 294 -6.71 -9.33 -11.11
CA GLN A 294 -7.64 -10.31 -11.68
C GLN A 294 -7.40 -11.70 -11.08
N PHE A 295 -6.13 -12.10 -10.93
CA PHE A 295 -5.74 -13.37 -10.30
C PHE A 295 -6.18 -13.41 -8.82
N ILE A 296 -5.99 -12.29 -8.11
CA ILE A 296 -6.44 -12.11 -6.72
C ILE A 296 -7.96 -11.96 -6.64
N GLY A 297 -8.61 -11.40 -7.67
CA GLY A 297 -10.06 -11.14 -7.72
C GLY A 297 -10.92 -12.40 -7.53
N CYS A 298 -10.39 -13.56 -7.89
CA CYS A 298 -10.98 -14.87 -7.62
C CYS A 298 -11.20 -15.16 -6.11
N LEU A 299 -10.46 -14.47 -5.22
CA LEU A 299 -10.55 -14.64 -3.77
C LEU A 299 -11.66 -13.82 -3.10
N LYS A 300 -12.37 -12.97 -3.86
CA LYS A 300 -13.46 -12.10 -3.35
C LYS A 300 -13.04 -11.28 -2.13
N LEU A 301 -11.84 -10.69 -2.19
CA LEU A 301 -11.29 -9.85 -1.13
C LEU A 301 -11.69 -8.39 -1.34
N PRO A 302 -11.95 -7.61 -0.27
CA PRO A 302 -12.12 -6.17 -0.39
C PRO A 302 -10.82 -5.52 -0.88
N ILE A 303 -10.91 -4.70 -1.92
CA ILE A 303 -9.77 -3.98 -2.50
C ILE A 303 -10.08 -2.49 -2.42
N TYR A 304 -9.19 -1.72 -1.79
CA TYR A 304 -9.35 -0.27 -1.67
C TYR A 304 -8.23 0.45 -2.42
N HIS A 305 -8.60 1.55 -3.08
CA HIS A 305 -7.65 2.47 -3.67
C HIS A 305 -7.26 3.55 -2.66
N ILE A 306 -5.99 3.96 -2.68
CA ILE A 306 -5.46 5.01 -1.80
C ILE A 306 -4.43 5.85 -2.57
N ASN A 307 -4.35 7.14 -2.27
CA ASN A 307 -3.25 7.97 -2.76
C ASN A 307 -1.97 7.61 -1.99
N SER A 308 -0.84 7.42 -2.68
CA SER A 308 0.45 7.10 -2.08
C SER A 308 0.91 8.13 -1.04
N GLU A 309 0.54 9.41 -1.19
CA GLU A 309 0.85 10.49 -0.23
C GLU A 309 0.17 10.29 1.14
N GLN A 310 -0.90 9.49 1.19
CA GLN A 310 -1.59 9.14 2.44
C GLN A 310 -0.86 8.05 3.22
N ILE A 311 0.17 7.43 2.65
CA ILE A 311 0.95 6.35 3.28
C ILE A 311 2.27 6.92 3.79
N ARG A 312 2.55 6.69 5.08
CA ARG A 312 3.85 7.02 5.69
C ARG A 312 4.40 5.80 6.40
N ILE A 313 5.65 5.46 6.10
CA ILE A 313 6.38 4.36 6.75
C ILE A 313 7.28 4.95 7.84
N LEU A 314 7.18 4.45 9.08
CA LEU A 314 8.04 4.85 10.18
C LEU A 314 9.22 3.89 10.32
N LYS A 315 10.37 4.40 10.76
CA LYS A 315 11.62 3.64 10.81
C LYS A 315 11.92 3.09 12.20
N THR A 316 11.64 3.87 13.25
CA THR A 316 12.08 3.55 14.62
C THR A 316 10.94 3.31 15.62
N PRO A 317 11.19 2.56 16.71
CA PRO A 317 10.27 2.43 17.84
C PRO A 317 9.85 3.77 18.48
N HIS A 318 10.77 4.73 18.51
CA HIS A 318 10.49 6.08 19.02
C HIS A 318 9.51 6.83 18.12
N ASP A 319 9.70 6.75 16.80
CA ASP A 319 8.74 7.32 15.83
C ASP A 319 7.34 6.71 16.00
N PHE A 320 7.27 5.41 16.31
CA PHE A 320 5.99 4.75 16.58
C PHE A 320 5.31 5.30 17.83
N PHE A 321 6.03 5.44 18.94
CA PHE A 321 5.46 6.00 20.17
C PHE A 321 5.00 7.44 19.99
N HIS A 322 5.83 8.31 19.41
CA HIS A 322 5.43 9.69 19.12
C HIS A 322 4.31 9.77 18.10
N GLY A 323 4.31 8.88 17.10
CA GLY A 323 3.22 8.76 16.13
C GLY A 323 1.88 8.42 16.80
N LEU A 324 1.87 7.54 17.80
CA LEU A 324 0.67 7.26 18.59
C LEU A 324 0.19 8.49 19.36
N LEU A 325 1.09 9.18 20.07
CA LEU A 325 0.74 10.36 20.86
C LEU A 325 0.18 11.49 20.00
N ASP A 326 0.83 11.78 18.87
CA ASP A 326 0.39 12.80 17.89
C ASP A 326 -1.02 12.50 17.35
N HIS A 327 -1.30 11.24 17.01
CA HIS A 327 -2.64 10.88 16.52
C HIS A 327 -3.70 10.87 17.64
N ILE A 328 -3.34 10.56 18.89
CA ILE A 328 -4.24 10.67 20.05
C ILE A 328 -4.59 12.14 20.34
N GLU A 329 -3.60 13.02 20.26
CA GLU A 329 -3.77 14.45 20.50
C GLU A 329 -4.71 15.08 19.46
N ASN A 330 -4.58 14.68 18.20
CA ASN A 330 -5.36 15.22 17.09
C ASN A 330 -6.72 14.53 16.86
N ALA A 331 -6.99 13.37 17.49
CA ALA A 331 -8.26 12.67 17.33
C ALA A 331 -9.42 13.40 18.03
N ASN A 332 -10.56 13.50 17.33
CA ASN A 332 -11.74 14.23 17.76
C ASN A 332 -13.03 13.40 17.81
N LYS A 333 -13.10 12.22 17.16
CA LYS A 333 -14.31 11.39 17.09
C LYS A 333 -14.13 10.05 17.77
N ARG A 334 -13.11 9.28 17.37
CA ARG A 334 -12.88 7.91 17.86
C ARG A 334 -11.40 7.57 17.95
N ILE A 335 -11.06 6.82 18.99
CA ILE A 335 -9.78 6.14 19.14
C ILE A 335 -10.07 4.66 19.37
N ILE A 336 -9.52 3.79 18.53
CA ILE A 336 -9.67 2.34 18.68
C ILE A 336 -8.28 1.70 18.67
N LEU A 337 -7.89 1.05 19.76
CA LEU A 337 -6.59 0.40 19.88
C LEU A 337 -6.79 -1.12 19.94
N SER A 338 -6.37 -1.84 18.90
CA SER A 338 -6.30 -3.30 18.91
C SER A 338 -4.84 -3.71 19.17
N THR A 339 -4.58 -4.48 20.22
CA THR A 339 -3.23 -4.94 20.57
C THR A 339 -3.28 -6.23 21.38
N LEU A 340 -2.17 -6.97 21.51
CA LEU A 340 -2.18 -8.20 22.32
C LEU A 340 -2.31 -7.88 23.83
N TYR A 341 -1.58 -6.87 24.29
CA TYR A 341 -1.59 -6.35 25.66
C TYR A 341 -1.01 -4.92 25.68
N ILE A 342 -1.30 -4.18 26.75
CA ILE A 342 -0.64 -2.90 27.05
C ILE A 342 0.30 -3.12 28.25
N GLY A 343 1.54 -2.65 28.15
CA GLY A 343 2.48 -2.68 29.26
C GLY A 343 2.06 -1.74 30.41
N THR A 344 2.88 -1.71 31.45
CA THR A 344 2.58 -0.99 32.70
C THR A 344 3.74 -0.07 33.13
N GLY A 345 4.65 0.23 32.20
CA GLY A 345 5.82 1.08 32.44
C GLY A 345 5.53 2.58 32.30
N PRO A 346 6.56 3.43 32.41
CA PRO A 346 6.43 4.89 32.34
C PRO A 346 5.86 5.41 31.01
N LEU A 347 6.27 4.84 29.87
CA LEU A 347 5.78 5.23 28.55
C LEU A 347 4.30 4.84 28.34
N GLU A 348 3.88 3.72 28.91
CA GLU A 348 2.49 3.30 28.90
C GLU A 348 1.61 4.17 29.79
N ASN A 349 2.15 4.69 30.90
CA ASN A 349 1.48 5.71 31.70
C ASN A 349 1.28 7.01 30.92
N GLU A 350 2.29 7.46 30.17
CA GLU A 350 2.18 8.61 29.29
C GLU A 350 1.12 8.40 28.20
N LEU A 351 1.11 7.22 27.57
CA LEU A 351 0.09 6.84 26.58
C LEU A 351 -1.33 6.86 27.18
N VAL A 352 -1.54 6.24 28.35
CA VAL A 352 -2.85 6.22 29.03
C VAL A 352 -3.26 7.61 29.49
N SER A 353 -2.32 8.44 29.91
CA SER A 353 -2.56 9.85 30.26
C SER A 353 -3.07 10.63 29.04
N ALA A 354 -2.43 10.47 27.88
CA ALA A 354 -2.87 11.10 26.63
C ALA A 354 -4.28 10.64 26.21
N LEU A 355 -4.58 9.34 26.34
CA LEU A 355 -5.92 8.81 26.08
C LEU A 355 -6.96 9.39 27.06
N THR A 356 -6.63 9.47 28.34
CA THR A 356 -7.48 10.06 29.39
C THR A 356 -7.80 11.51 29.06
N LYS A 357 -6.78 12.28 28.64
CA LYS A 357 -6.91 13.67 28.21
C LYS A 357 -7.86 13.78 27.01
N ALA A 358 -7.67 12.95 25.98
CA ALA A 358 -8.53 12.94 24.80
C ALA A 358 -10.01 12.69 25.13
N VAL A 359 -10.28 11.71 25.99
CA VAL A 359 -11.66 11.39 26.42
C VAL A 359 -12.26 12.53 27.24
N ARG A 360 -11.52 13.11 28.20
CA ARG A 360 -12.04 14.15 29.09
C ARG A 360 -12.24 15.49 28.41
N GLU A 361 -11.28 15.92 27.58
CA GLU A 361 -11.29 17.26 26.98
C GLU A 361 -12.07 17.31 25.67
N ARG A 362 -12.00 16.24 24.85
CA ARG A 362 -12.59 16.21 23.50
C ARG A 362 -13.77 15.25 23.37
N ASN A 363 -14.15 14.55 24.44
CA ASN A 363 -15.25 13.59 24.47
C ASN A 363 -15.13 12.49 23.39
N VAL A 364 -13.89 12.06 23.11
CA VAL A 364 -13.59 11.06 22.09
C VAL A 364 -14.06 9.67 22.54
N LYS A 365 -14.67 8.89 21.62
CA LYS A 365 -15.03 7.51 21.90
C LYS A 365 -13.80 6.61 21.88
N LEU A 366 -13.41 6.08 23.05
CA LEU A 366 -12.24 5.22 23.19
C LEU A 366 -12.64 3.75 23.27
N THR A 367 -12.03 2.91 22.44
CA THR A 367 -12.16 1.46 22.51
C THR A 367 -10.80 0.79 22.51
N ILE A 368 -10.51 -0.08 23.48
CA ILE A 368 -9.27 -0.84 23.56
C ILE A 368 -9.61 -2.31 23.49
N LEU A 369 -9.16 -3.01 22.44
CA LEU A 369 -9.28 -4.45 22.27
C LEU A 369 -7.95 -5.12 22.66
N MET A 370 -8.00 -6.04 23.62
CA MET A 370 -6.87 -6.86 24.05
C MET A 370 -7.22 -8.35 24.11
N ASP A 371 -6.20 -9.21 24.19
CA ASP A 371 -6.41 -10.61 24.55
C ASP A 371 -6.58 -10.77 26.07
N ALA A 372 -7.59 -11.50 26.49
CA ALA A 372 -7.93 -11.70 27.91
C ALA A 372 -6.83 -12.46 28.66
N THR A 373 -6.21 -13.47 28.05
CA THR A 373 -5.19 -14.29 28.71
C THR A 373 -3.90 -13.49 28.93
N ARG A 374 -3.57 -12.61 27.97
CA ARG A 374 -2.41 -11.73 28.07
C ARG A 374 -2.67 -10.49 28.93
N GLY A 375 -3.83 -9.86 28.77
CA GLY A 375 -4.19 -8.67 29.51
C GLY A 375 -4.38 -8.89 31.01
N GLN A 376 -4.74 -10.09 31.45
CA GLN A 376 -4.86 -10.43 32.89
C GLN A 376 -3.53 -10.85 33.53
N ARG A 377 -2.49 -11.10 32.72
CA ARG A 377 -1.21 -11.57 33.21
C ARG A 377 -0.39 -10.39 33.77
N PRO A 378 0.35 -10.57 34.87
CA PRO A 378 1.25 -9.54 35.38
C PRO A 378 2.37 -9.23 34.39
N CYS A 379 2.63 -7.94 34.16
CA CYS A 379 3.71 -7.46 33.29
C CYS A 379 5.07 -7.50 34.03
N LEU A 380 6.12 -8.03 33.38
CA LEU A 380 7.45 -8.18 33.97
C LEU A 380 8.17 -6.85 34.24
N THR A 381 7.91 -5.83 33.41
CA THR A 381 8.43 -4.46 33.59
C THR A 381 7.97 -3.86 34.93
N THR A 382 6.76 -4.17 35.37
CA THR A 382 6.29 -3.79 36.71
C THR A 382 7.25 -4.26 37.78
N ASN A 383 7.70 -5.53 37.74
CA ASN A 383 8.58 -6.09 38.76
C ASN A 383 9.94 -5.39 38.82
N TYR A 384 10.47 -4.90 37.70
CA TYR A 384 11.74 -4.18 37.65
C TYR A 384 11.61 -2.77 38.28
N TYR A 385 10.54 -2.05 37.96
CA TYR A 385 10.30 -0.72 38.52
C TYR A 385 9.79 -0.74 39.96
N THR A 386 8.93 -1.69 40.36
CA THR A 386 8.53 -1.86 41.77
C THR A 386 9.67 -2.33 42.65
N ALA A 387 10.56 -3.21 42.15
CA ALA A 387 11.74 -3.62 42.91
C ALA A 387 12.77 -2.50 43.09
N ASN A 388 12.90 -1.59 42.11
CA ASN A 388 13.80 -0.43 42.20
C ASN A 388 13.19 0.73 43.00
N ALA A 389 11.88 0.97 42.91
CA ALA A 389 11.18 1.97 43.73
C ALA A 389 11.22 1.62 45.23
N ASN A 390 11.06 0.34 45.57
CA ASN A 390 11.19 -0.15 46.95
C ASN A 390 12.64 -0.12 47.48
N LYS A 391 13.64 0.03 46.60
CA LYS A 391 15.04 0.25 46.99
C LYS A 391 15.36 1.71 47.32
N LEU A 392 14.53 2.66 46.87
CA LEU A 392 14.74 4.10 47.05
C LEU A 392 13.93 4.68 48.23
N SER A 393 12.87 4.00 48.68
CA SER A 393 12.03 4.45 49.79
C SER A 393 12.34 3.67 51.08
N SER A 394 13.46 3.98 51.71
CA SER A 394 13.88 3.41 53.00
C SER A 394 13.20 4.11 54.20
N THR A 395 11.86 4.16 54.27
CA THR A 395 11.15 4.68 55.46
C THR A 395 9.79 4.07 55.80
N THR A 396 9.31 3.00 55.17
CA THR A 396 8.11 2.29 55.67
C THR A 396 8.25 0.77 55.53
N ASN A 397 8.63 0.12 56.63
CA ASN A 397 8.50 -1.32 56.83
C ASN A 397 7.03 -1.70 57.04
N LEU A 398 6.27 -1.78 55.96
CA LEU A 398 5.08 -2.63 55.91
C LEU A 398 5.24 -3.58 54.73
N LEU A 399 5.19 -4.87 55.05
CA LEU A 399 5.19 -6.02 54.15
C LEU A 399 3.91 -5.99 53.28
N GLU A 400 3.81 -5.09 52.32
CA GLU A 400 2.89 -5.22 51.22
C GLU A 400 3.67 -5.74 50.00
N HIS A 401 3.49 -7.02 49.70
CA HIS A 401 3.93 -7.58 48.42
C HIS A 401 3.39 -6.68 47.30
N PRO A 402 4.23 -6.18 46.37
CA PRO A 402 3.76 -5.32 45.29
C PRO A 402 2.71 -6.09 44.49
N ILE A 403 1.47 -5.61 44.51
CA ILE A 403 0.34 -6.24 43.82
C ILE A 403 0.75 -6.38 42.35
N PRO A 404 0.70 -7.57 41.76
CA PRO A 404 1.12 -7.75 40.38
C PRO A 404 0.19 -6.98 39.42
N TYR A 405 0.67 -5.86 38.86
CA TYR A 405 -0.08 -5.06 37.88
C TYR A 405 -0.14 -5.78 36.53
N SER A 406 -1.36 -6.10 36.10
CA SER A 406 -1.69 -6.57 34.75
C SER A 406 -2.22 -5.41 33.90
N SER A 407 -2.29 -5.58 32.57
CA SER A 407 -2.90 -4.60 31.67
C SER A 407 -4.35 -4.30 32.07
N CYS A 408 -5.10 -5.31 32.50
CA CYS A 408 -6.49 -5.13 32.95
C CYS A 408 -6.55 -4.29 34.22
N HIS A 409 -5.69 -4.57 35.21
CA HIS A 409 -5.66 -3.77 36.42
C HIS A 409 -5.24 -2.32 36.15
N PHE A 410 -4.28 -2.13 35.24
CA PHE A 410 -3.79 -0.82 34.83
C PHE A 410 -4.84 0.02 34.09
N LEU A 411 -5.66 -0.60 33.24
CA LEU A 411 -6.69 0.09 32.46
C LEU A 411 -8.05 0.17 33.15
N ALA A 412 -8.30 -0.59 34.23
CA ALA A 412 -9.58 -0.58 34.93
C ALA A 412 -10.03 0.83 35.36
N PRO A 413 -9.17 1.70 35.92
CA PRO A 413 -9.57 3.07 36.27
C PRO A 413 -10.08 3.89 35.08
N LEU A 414 -9.54 3.65 33.87
CA LEU A 414 -9.94 4.37 32.66
C LEU A 414 -11.39 4.07 32.26
N THR A 415 -11.89 2.87 32.57
CA THR A 415 -13.27 2.45 32.27
C THR A 415 -14.32 3.15 33.12
N ALA A 416 -13.93 3.90 34.16
CA ALA A 416 -14.85 4.74 34.93
C ALA A 416 -15.29 6.00 34.16
N LEU A 417 -14.56 6.38 33.09
CA LEU A 417 -14.93 7.52 32.26
C LEU A 417 -16.07 7.17 31.29
N PRO A 418 -16.96 8.13 30.98
CA PRO A 418 -17.93 7.95 29.91
C PRO A 418 -17.20 7.76 28.57
N ASN A 419 -17.81 6.99 27.66
CA ASN A 419 -17.28 6.74 26.30
C ASN A 419 -15.99 5.91 26.21
N VAL A 420 -15.59 5.23 27.29
CA VAL A 420 -14.49 4.24 27.27
C VAL A 420 -15.04 2.82 27.25
N SER A 421 -14.46 1.96 26.42
CA SER A 421 -14.76 0.52 26.40
C SER A 421 -13.49 -0.29 26.25
N VAL A 422 -13.17 -1.12 27.23
CA VAL A 422 -12.03 -2.05 27.16
C VAL A 422 -12.56 -3.47 26.94
N LEU A 423 -12.34 -3.98 25.74
CA LEU A 423 -12.78 -5.28 25.24
C LEU A 423 -11.66 -6.31 25.37
N LEU A 424 -11.99 -7.48 25.89
CA LEU A 424 -11.07 -8.59 26.12
C LEU A 424 -11.55 -9.81 25.35
N TYR A 425 -10.89 -10.09 24.23
CA TYR A 425 -11.12 -11.31 23.47
C TYR A 425 -10.60 -12.51 24.24
N ARG A 426 -11.38 -13.58 24.33
CA ARG A 426 -10.95 -14.80 24.99
C ARG A 426 -11.12 -16.00 24.07
N HIS A 427 -10.04 -16.75 23.88
CA HIS A 427 -10.13 -18.00 23.14
C HIS A 427 -11.04 -19.02 23.88
N PRO A 428 -11.98 -19.69 23.18
CA PRO A 428 -12.94 -20.61 23.80
C PRO A 428 -12.29 -21.90 24.32
N SER A 429 -11.18 -22.33 23.71
CA SER A 429 -10.40 -23.49 24.15
C SER A 429 -9.20 -23.06 25.01
N PRO A 430 -8.83 -23.82 26.06
CA PRO A 430 -9.48 -25.03 26.55
C PRO A 430 -10.66 -24.71 27.47
N ASN A 431 -11.54 -25.69 27.68
CA ASN A 431 -12.71 -25.56 28.56
C ASN A 431 -12.30 -25.09 29.97
N ARG A 432 -13.23 -24.41 30.66
CA ARG A 432 -13.02 -23.70 31.94
C ARG A 432 -12.12 -24.45 32.94
N TRP A 433 -12.37 -25.73 33.18
CA TRP A 433 -11.62 -26.55 34.14
C TRP A 433 -10.16 -26.79 33.77
N ILE A 434 -9.90 -27.17 32.51
CA ILE A 434 -8.54 -27.41 32.01
C ILE A 434 -7.72 -26.12 32.08
N ARG A 435 -8.36 -24.97 31.83
CA ARG A 435 -7.73 -23.65 31.91
C ARG A 435 -7.28 -23.26 33.33
N TYR A 436 -8.01 -23.67 34.37
CA TYR A 436 -7.60 -23.44 35.76
C TYR A 436 -6.43 -24.33 36.19
N ILE A 437 -6.28 -25.50 35.57
CA ILE A 437 -5.20 -26.46 35.87
C ILE A 437 -3.91 -26.10 35.10
N LEU A 438 -4.03 -25.56 33.89
CA LEU A 438 -2.88 -25.19 33.08
C LEU A 438 -2.19 -23.92 33.59
N PRO A 439 -0.85 -23.87 33.60
CA PRO A 439 -0.13 -22.63 33.89
C PRO A 439 -0.55 -21.51 32.94
N ASN A 440 -0.66 -20.27 33.42
CA ASN A 440 -1.19 -19.15 32.64
C ASN A 440 -0.52 -18.96 31.26
N ARG A 441 0.78 -19.24 31.13
CA ARG A 441 1.51 -19.16 29.84
C ARG A 441 1.04 -20.18 28.80
N TRP A 442 0.54 -21.33 29.27
CA TRP A 442 0.09 -22.43 28.43
C TRP A 442 -1.32 -22.21 27.90
N ASN A 443 -2.08 -21.27 28.47
CA ASN A 443 -3.38 -20.91 27.90
C ASN A 443 -3.24 -20.19 26.54
N GLU A 444 -2.09 -19.56 26.29
CA GLU A 444 -1.78 -18.87 25.03
C GLU A 444 -1.60 -19.84 23.85
N ILE A 445 -1.27 -21.11 24.13
CA ILE A 445 -1.01 -22.14 23.11
C ILE A 445 -2.22 -22.36 22.20
N PHE A 446 -3.43 -22.21 22.72
CA PHE A 446 -4.66 -22.54 22.01
C PHE A 446 -5.05 -21.50 20.96
N GLY A 447 -4.57 -20.27 21.11
CA GLY A 447 -4.84 -19.15 20.22
C GLY A 447 -5.05 -17.85 20.99
N VAL A 448 -4.68 -16.72 20.38
CA VAL A 448 -4.90 -15.38 20.92
C VAL A 448 -5.50 -14.44 19.88
N GLN A 449 -6.10 -13.34 20.33
CA GLN A 449 -6.27 -12.18 19.46
C GLN A 449 -4.90 -11.60 19.16
N HIS A 450 -4.58 -11.40 17.88
CA HIS A 450 -3.24 -10.94 17.50
C HIS A 450 -3.25 -9.76 16.51
N ILE A 451 -4.40 -9.19 16.16
CA ILE A 451 -4.50 -7.98 15.33
C ILE A 451 -3.88 -6.77 16.06
N LYS A 452 -2.95 -6.06 15.40
CA LYS A 452 -2.45 -4.76 15.86
C LYS A 452 -2.77 -3.66 14.84
N ALA A 453 -3.89 -2.99 15.11
CA ALA A 453 -4.41 -1.89 14.31
C ALA A 453 -4.85 -0.78 15.26
N TYR A 454 -4.35 0.43 15.04
CA TYR A 454 -4.60 1.59 15.88
C TYR A 454 -5.29 2.66 15.04
N ILE A 455 -6.55 2.95 15.35
CA ILE A 455 -7.43 3.82 14.57
C ILE A 455 -7.63 5.13 15.31
N PHE A 456 -7.44 6.23 14.61
CA PHE A 456 -7.60 7.60 15.09
C PHE A 456 -8.45 8.35 14.07
N ASP A 457 -9.74 8.51 14.35
CA ASP A 457 -10.74 9.01 13.42
C ASP A 457 -10.76 8.23 12.08
N ASP A 458 -10.17 8.81 11.03
CA ASP A 458 -10.05 8.21 9.69
C ASP A 458 -8.61 7.76 9.37
N SER A 459 -7.68 7.87 10.32
CA SER A 459 -6.30 7.40 10.17
C SER A 459 -6.09 6.04 10.84
N VAL A 460 -5.24 5.21 10.26
CA VAL A 460 -4.91 3.87 10.77
C VAL A 460 -3.40 3.68 10.84
N ILE A 461 -2.90 3.22 11.98
CA ILE A 461 -1.53 2.71 12.12
C ILE A 461 -1.60 1.18 12.15
N MET A 462 -0.93 0.54 11.21
CA MET A 462 -0.78 -0.92 11.11
C MET A 462 0.64 -1.31 11.50
N SER A 463 0.78 -2.32 12.37
CA SER A 463 2.09 -2.80 12.82
C SER A 463 2.06 -4.26 13.31
N GLY A 464 3.23 -4.84 13.56
CA GLY A 464 3.39 -6.03 14.38
C GLY A 464 3.60 -5.74 15.88
N ALA A 465 3.78 -4.46 16.25
CA ALA A 465 4.19 -4.03 17.58
C ALA A 465 3.01 -3.99 18.57
N ASN A 466 3.26 -4.42 19.82
CA ASN A 466 2.32 -4.21 20.93
C ASN A 466 2.59 -2.86 21.61
N LEU A 467 1.70 -2.45 22.51
CA LEU A 467 1.83 -1.19 23.25
C LEU A 467 2.61 -1.42 24.55
N SER A 468 3.92 -1.60 24.46
CA SER A 468 4.76 -1.74 25.66
C SER A 468 6.16 -1.17 25.48
N HIS A 469 6.85 -0.90 26.59
CA HIS A 469 8.16 -0.25 26.65
C HIS A 469 9.15 -0.74 25.59
N GLU A 470 9.38 -2.06 25.47
CA GLU A 470 10.29 -2.63 24.45
C GLU A 470 9.95 -2.17 23.02
N TYR A 471 8.66 -2.12 22.67
CA TYR A 471 8.17 -1.69 21.35
C TYR A 471 8.24 -0.17 21.12
N PHE A 472 8.47 0.60 22.17
CA PHE A 472 8.65 2.05 22.10
C PHE A 472 10.13 2.46 22.13
N THR A 473 11.04 1.53 22.44
CA THR A 473 12.47 1.85 22.62
C THR A 473 13.38 1.01 21.73
N ASN A 474 13.46 -0.30 21.96
CA ASN A 474 14.56 -1.15 21.46
C ASN A 474 14.12 -2.48 20.84
N ARG A 475 12.88 -2.55 20.32
CA ARG A 475 12.37 -3.71 19.60
C ARG A 475 12.00 -3.35 18.17
N GLN A 476 12.77 -3.85 17.21
CA GLN A 476 12.56 -3.55 15.80
C GLN A 476 11.29 -4.21 15.29
N ASP A 477 10.38 -3.41 14.74
CA ASP A 477 9.14 -3.85 14.08
C ASP A 477 8.91 -3.00 12.82
N ARG A 478 7.80 -3.23 12.11
CA ARG A 478 7.36 -2.44 10.95
C ARG A 478 6.11 -1.66 11.29
N ILE A 479 6.06 -0.39 10.90
CA ILE A 479 4.98 0.52 11.25
C ILE A 479 4.60 1.37 10.04
N TRP A 480 3.34 1.24 9.63
CA TRP A 480 2.78 1.97 8.50
C TRP A 480 1.58 2.80 8.96
N ILE A 481 1.56 4.07 8.59
CA ILE A 481 0.47 5.01 8.85
C ILE A 481 -0.29 5.25 7.55
N PHE A 482 -1.60 5.10 7.59
CA PHE A 482 -2.55 5.43 6.54
C PHE A 482 -3.38 6.63 7.00
N LYS A 483 -3.08 7.82 6.50
CA LYS A 483 -3.67 9.08 6.96
C LYS A 483 -4.95 9.42 6.20
N ASN A 484 -5.97 9.87 6.94
CA ASN A 484 -7.24 10.36 6.37
C ASN A 484 -7.86 9.37 5.37
N PHE A 485 -7.84 8.08 5.71
CA PHE A 485 -8.30 6.98 4.86
C PHE A 485 -9.50 6.25 5.49
N PRO A 486 -10.72 6.81 5.35
CA PRO A 486 -11.90 6.33 6.05
C PRO A 486 -12.28 4.88 5.68
N ASN A 487 -11.98 4.42 4.47
CA ASN A 487 -12.29 3.05 4.04
C ASN A 487 -11.62 2.00 4.93
N LEU A 488 -10.34 2.18 5.23
CA LEU A 488 -9.58 1.26 6.10
C LEU A 488 -9.92 1.45 7.57
N ALA A 489 -10.09 2.70 8.01
CA ALA A 489 -10.49 3.00 9.39
C ALA A 489 -11.86 2.40 9.72
N ASN A 490 -12.83 2.53 8.82
CA ASN A 490 -14.16 1.92 8.96
C ASN A 490 -14.10 0.40 8.85
N PHE A 491 -13.26 -0.17 7.98
CA PHE A 491 -13.06 -1.62 7.93
C PHE A 491 -12.65 -2.20 9.30
N TYR A 492 -11.62 -1.65 9.94
CA TYR A 492 -11.20 -2.14 11.26
C TYR A 492 -12.16 -1.76 12.39
N SER A 493 -12.76 -0.57 12.33
CA SER A 493 -13.77 -0.15 13.30
C SER A 493 -14.98 -1.10 13.30
N ASP A 494 -15.50 -1.44 12.11
CA ASP A 494 -16.60 -2.39 11.95
C ASP A 494 -16.20 -3.82 12.32
N LEU A 495 -14.98 -4.25 11.96
CA LEU A 495 -14.47 -5.56 12.36
C LEU A 495 -14.47 -5.71 13.89
N ILE A 496 -13.97 -4.69 14.60
CA ILE A 496 -13.87 -4.71 16.06
C ILE A 496 -15.27 -4.59 16.68
N HIS A 497 -16.07 -3.61 16.27
CA HIS A 497 -17.35 -3.32 16.92
C HIS A 497 -18.50 -4.25 16.52
N ASN A 498 -18.56 -4.72 15.27
CA ASN A 498 -19.70 -5.49 14.76
C ASN A 498 -19.45 -7.00 14.76
N VAL A 499 -18.18 -7.43 14.79
CA VAL A 499 -17.81 -8.84 14.79
C VAL A 499 -17.12 -9.23 16.09
N ILE A 500 -15.92 -8.72 16.36
CA ILE A 500 -15.08 -9.21 17.47
C ILE A 500 -15.70 -8.91 18.84
N SER A 501 -16.30 -7.74 19.03
CA SER A 501 -16.91 -7.31 20.30
C SER A 501 -17.97 -8.27 20.85
N LYS A 502 -18.70 -8.98 19.97
CA LYS A 502 -19.73 -9.98 20.31
C LYS A 502 -19.13 -11.18 21.03
N PHE A 503 -17.86 -11.44 20.77
CA PHE A 503 -17.04 -12.51 21.35
C PHE A 503 -15.96 -11.93 22.27
N CYS A 504 -16.28 -10.85 22.99
CA CYS A 504 -15.40 -10.27 24.01
C CYS A 504 -16.10 -10.15 25.35
N TYR A 505 -15.29 -10.08 26.40
CA TYR A 505 -15.70 -9.54 27.70
C TYR A 505 -15.40 -8.04 27.74
N THR A 506 -16.21 -7.26 28.46
CA THR A 506 -15.91 -5.86 28.79
C THR A 506 -15.33 -5.80 30.20
N LEU A 507 -14.24 -5.05 30.35
CA LEU A 507 -13.61 -4.75 31.63
C LEU A 507 -14.39 -3.63 32.34
N CYS A 508 -14.68 -3.85 33.62
CA CYS A 508 -15.33 -2.87 34.49
C CYS A 508 -14.31 -2.12 35.36
N SER A 509 -14.73 -1.00 35.94
CA SER A 509 -13.87 -0.15 36.79
C SER A 509 -13.37 -0.84 38.06
N ASN A 510 -14.13 -1.81 38.57
CA ASN A 510 -13.75 -2.68 39.68
C ASN A 510 -12.81 -3.83 39.26
N GLY A 511 -12.41 -3.91 37.98
CA GLY A 511 -11.56 -4.97 37.43
C GLY A 511 -12.30 -6.26 37.05
N SER A 512 -13.62 -6.35 37.26
CA SER A 512 -14.42 -7.51 36.86
C SER A 512 -14.68 -7.55 35.35
N LEU A 513 -14.96 -8.74 34.83
CA LEU A 513 -15.22 -8.98 33.41
C LEU A 513 -16.68 -9.39 33.19
N ILE A 514 -17.37 -8.69 32.30
CA ILE A 514 -18.76 -8.97 31.93
C ILE A 514 -18.81 -9.41 30.46
N ALA A 515 -19.50 -10.50 30.15
CA ALA A 515 -19.67 -10.94 28.75
C ALA A 515 -20.63 -10.00 28.00
N ASN A 516 -20.28 -9.59 26.78
CA ASN A 516 -21.08 -8.63 26.02
C ASN A 516 -22.39 -9.22 25.46
N HIS A 517 -22.32 -10.42 24.91
CA HIS A 517 -23.48 -11.09 24.30
C HIS A 517 -23.43 -12.59 24.56
N TYR A 518 -22.32 -13.21 24.20
CA TYR A 518 -22.11 -14.64 24.37
C TYR A 518 -21.06 -14.87 25.44
N ASP A 519 -21.41 -15.62 26.49
CA ASP A 519 -20.38 -16.11 27.40
C ASP A 519 -19.59 -17.22 26.69
N ILE A 520 -18.47 -16.82 26.10
CA ILE A 520 -17.55 -17.65 25.32
C ILE A 520 -17.10 -18.89 26.11
N VAL A 521 -17.01 -18.78 27.44
CA VAL A 521 -16.59 -19.87 28.33
C VAL A 521 -17.70 -20.91 28.53
N SER A 522 -18.97 -20.51 28.40
CA SER A 522 -20.12 -21.40 28.49
C SER A 522 -20.50 -22.05 27.14
N ALA A 523 -20.12 -21.41 26.02
CA ALA A 523 -20.45 -21.89 24.68
C ALA A 523 -19.64 -23.15 24.31
N SER A 524 -20.29 -24.09 23.60
CA SER A 524 -19.56 -25.21 23.01
C SER A 524 -18.57 -24.72 21.95
N SER A 525 -17.37 -25.32 21.90
CA SER A 525 -16.33 -24.95 20.93
C SER A 525 -16.82 -25.00 19.47
N SER A 526 -17.73 -25.92 19.14
CA SER A 526 -18.33 -26.00 17.80
C SER A 526 -19.28 -24.84 17.51
N SER A 527 -20.16 -24.49 18.47
CA SER A 527 -21.10 -23.37 18.33
C SER A 527 -20.36 -22.04 18.19
N PHE A 528 -19.33 -21.80 19.03
CA PHE A 528 -18.47 -20.62 18.89
C PHE A 528 -17.86 -20.54 17.49
N ARG A 529 -17.26 -21.63 17.00
CA ARG A 529 -16.60 -21.65 15.69
C ARG A 529 -17.57 -21.30 14.57
N GLN A 530 -18.77 -21.88 14.59
CA GLN A 530 -19.78 -21.63 13.58
C GLN A 530 -20.29 -20.19 13.62
N GLN A 531 -20.60 -19.66 14.80
CA GLN A 531 -21.09 -18.29 14.94
C GLN A 531 -20.04 -17.26 14.55
N PHE A 532 -18.79 -17.42 15.01
CA PHE A 532 -17.69 -16.53 14.66
C PHE A 532 -17.40 -16.59 13.15
N HIS A 533 -17.37 -17.79 12.58
CA HIS A 533 -17.20 -17.98 11.14
C HIS A 533 -18.29 -17.25 10.36
N ASN A 534 -19.56 -17.46 10.70
CA ASN A 534 -20.69 -16.83 10.01
C ASN A 534 -20.64 -15.31 10.11
N ALA A 535 -20.36 -14.78 11.31
CA ALA A 535 -20.26 -13.34 11.52
C ALA A 535 -19.14 -12.71 10.70
N LEU A 536 -17.94 -13.30 10.71
CA LEU A 536 -16.80 -12.76 9.98
C LEU A 536 -16.93 -12.96 8.46
N SER A 537 -17.41 -14.12 8.01
CA SER A 537 -17.63 -14.39 6.59
C SER A 537 -18.68 -13.44 6.01
N THR A 538 -19.78 -13.18 6.72
CA THR A 538 -20.80 -12.20 6.30
C THR A 538 -20.21 -10.80 6.23
N PHE A 539 -19.43 -10.40 7.25
CA PHE A 539 -18.74 -9.11 7.26
C PHE A 539 -17.82 -8.94 6.04
N LEU A 540 -17.00 -9.94 5.72
CA LEU A 540 -16.08 -9.87 4.58
C LEU A 540 -16.78 -9.87 3.23
N ILE A 541 -17.86 -10.64 3.07
CA ILE A 541 -18.69 -10.63 1.86
C ILE A 541 -19.29 -9.23 1.65
N ASN A 542 -19.83 -8.61 2.71
CA ASN A 542 -20.39 -7.27 2.63
C ASN A 542 -19.30 -6.25 2.27
N LYS A 543 -18.13 -6.30 2.91
CA LYS A 543 -17.02 -5.39 2.58
C LYS A 543 -16.49 -5.58 1.17
N TYR A 544 -16.47 -6.81 0.66
CA TYR A 544 -16.15 -7.07 -0.73
C TYR A 544 -17.17 -6.43 -1.68
N GLN A 545 -18.47 -6.59 -1.41
CA GLN A 545 -19.54 -5.96 -2.20
C GLN A 545 -19.45 -4.43 -2.16
N ASP A 546 -19.22 -3.84 -0.97
CA ASP A 546 -19.01 -2.41 -0.78
C ASP A 546 -17.83 -1.92 -1.63
N SER A 547 -16.71 -2.65 -1.62
CA SER A 547 -15.52 -2.29 -2.40
C SER A 547 -15.79 -2.28 -3.91
N ILE A 548 -16.58 -3.24 -4.41
CA ILE A 548 -17.00 -3.30 -5.81
C ILE A 548 -17.92 -2.11 -6.13
N ASN A 549 -18.91 -1.83 -5.28
CA ASN A 549 -19.85 -0.75 -5.52
C ASN A 549 -19.15 0.62 -5.52
N HIS A 550 -18.20 0.84 -4.62
CA HIS A 550 -17.36 2.04 -4.64
C HIS A 550 -16.52 2.17 -5.91
N SER A 551 -15.93 1.07 -6.39
CA SER A 551 -15.17 1.10 -7.66
C SER A 551 -16.04 1.40 -8.89
N LYS A 552 -17.34 1.07 -8.85
CA LYS A 552 -18.31 1.36 -9.92
C LYS A 552 -18.82 2.79 -9.91
N LEU A 553 -19.01 3.38 -8.73
CA LEU A 553 -19.57 4.74 -8.57
C LEU A 553 -18.57 5.87 -8.90
N ASN A 554 -17.26 5.59 -8.81
CA ASN A 554 -16.20 6.57 -9.10
C ASN A 554 -15.34 6.17 -10.32
N PRO A 555 -15.90 6.08 -11.55
CA PRO A 555 -15.13 5.75 -12.75
C PRO A 555 -14.19 6.88 -13.20
N ILE A 556 -14.44 8.12 -12.77
CA ILE A 556 -13.72 9.34 -13.20
C ILE A 556 -12.31 9.43 -12.60
N ASN A 557 -12.05 8.80 -11.45
CA ASN A 557 -10.72 8.75 -10.82
C ASN A 557 -9.83 7.58 -11.30
N LYS A 558 -10.27 6.79 -12.30
CA LYS A 558 -9.48 5.64 -12.80
C LYS A 558 -8.17 6.03 -13.51
N SER A 559 -7.94 7.31 -13.80
CA SER A 559 -6.75 7.77 -14.52
C SER A 559 -5.49 7.89 -13.64
N ILE A 560 -5.57 7.71 -12.31
CA ILE A 560 -4.44 7.85 -11.37
C ILE A 560 -4.60 6.85 -10.22
N ASN A 561 -4.77 5.56 -10.53
CA ASN A 561 -4.89 4.53 -9.50
C ASN A 561 -3.64 3.65 -9.38
N ASP A 562 -2.64 4.18 -8.68
CA ASP A 562 -1.30 3.59 -8.63
C ASP A 562 -1.09 2.70 -7.40
N THR A 563 -1.94 2.80 -6.35
CA THR A 563 -1.75 2.09 -5.08
C THR A 563 -3.02 1.42 -4.57
N TYR A 564 -2.92 0.13 -4.24
CA TYR A 564 -4.02 -0.72 -3.78
C TYR A 564 -3.72 -1.28 -2.39
N ILE A 565 -4.74 -1.32 -1.53
CA ILE A 565 -4.71 -1.94 -0.20
C ILE A 565 -5.72 -3.07 -0.15
N ILE A 566 -5.28 -4.24 0.32
CA ILE A 566 -6.11 -5.44 0.50
C ILE A 566 -5.95 -5.92 1.94
N PRO A 567 -6.95 -5.74 2.82
CA PRO A 567 -6.90 -6.31 4.16
C PRO A 567 -7.16 -7.81 4.13
N LEU A 568 -6.23 -8.56 4.71
CA LEU A 568 -6.23 -10.01 4.84
C LEU A 568 -6.52 -10.37 6.29
N LEU A 569 -7.42 -11.33 6.48
CA LEU A 569 -7.75 -11.91 7.79
C LEU A 569 -7.44 -13.40 7.81
N GLN A 570 -6.90 -13.87 8.92
CA GLN A 570 -6.59 -15.28 9.12
C GLN A 570 -7.06 -15.72 10.50
N TYR A 571 -7.85 -16.79 10.55
CA TYR A 571 -8.24 -17.43 11.81
C TYR A 571 -8.62 -18.89 11.56
N GLY A 572 -7.60 -19.75 11.44
CA GLY A 572 -7.80 -21.14 11.03
C GLY A 572 -8.67 -21.97 11.98
N TYR A 573 -8.72 -21.63 13.27
CA TYR A 573 -9.60 -22.26 14.25
C TYR A 573 -11.07 -22.18 13.84
N CYS A 574 -11.49 -21.04 13.30
CA CYS A 574 -12.83 -20.80 12.77
C CYS A 574 -12.91 -20.97 11.24
N ASN A 575 -11.97 -21.70 10.64
CA ASN A 575 -11.92 -21.97 9.19
C ASN A 575 -11.92 -20.70 8.31
N ILE A 576 -11.29 -19.63 8.80
CA ILE A 576 -11.07 -18.39 8.03
C ILE A 576 -9.63 -18.43 7.53
N GLN A 577 -9.45 -18.44 6.21
CA GLN A 577 -8.16 -18.76 5.57
C GLN A 577 -7.81 -17.77 4.43
N TYR A 578 -8.14 -16.48 4.56
CA TYR A 578 -7.95 -15.53 3.46
C TYR A 578 -6.47 -15.22 3.20
N GLU A 579 -5.66 -14.99 4.25
CA GLU A 579 -4.20 -14.84 4.10
C GLU A 579 -3.59 -16.08 3.45
N LYS A 580 -3.93 -17.27 3.95
CA LYS A 580 -3.45 -18.55 3.39
C LYS A 580 -3.73 -18.66 1.88
N LYS A 581 -4.98 -18.43 1.47
CA LYS A 581 -5.39 -18.52 0.07
C LYS A 581 -4.72 -17.45 -0.78
N PHE A 582 -4.63 -16.23 -0.26
CA PHE A 582 -3.91 -15.13 -0.90
C PHE A 582 -2.44 -15.48 -1.17
N MET A 583 -1.73 -16.00 -0.17
CA MET A 583 -0.33 -16.41 -0.32
C MET A 583 -0.15 -17.54 -1.34
N GLN A 584 -1.04 -18.54 -1.35
CA GLN A 584 -1.00 -19.61 -2.36
C GLN A 584 -1.18 -19.03 -3.77
N SER A 585 -2.16 -18.14 -3.92
CA SER A 585 -2.42 -17.47 -5.18
C SER A 585 -1.23 -16.60 -5.63
N LEU A 586 -0.68 -15.79 -4.72
CA LEU A 586 0.45 -14.92 -5.02
C LEU A 586 1.68 -15.72 -5.49
N PHE A 587 2.06 -16.77 -4.75
CA PHE A 587 3.21 -17.60 -5.13
C PHE A 587 2.96 -18.38 -6.41
N GLN A 588 1.73 -18.84 -6.64
CA GLN A 588 1.37 -19.45 -7.92
C GLN A 588 1.49 -18.44 -9.07
N TYR A 589 1.03 -17.21 -8.90
CA TYR A 589 1.17 -16.15 -9.92
C TYR A 589 2.64 -15.87 -10.24
N VAL A 590 3.48 -15.70 -9.22
CA VAL A 590 4.93 -15.46 -9.38
C VAL A 590 5.61 -16.65 -10.09
N THR A 591 5.22 -17.88 -9.74
CA THR A 591 5.78 -19.10 -10.34
C THR A 591 5.27 -19.35 -11.76
N SER A 592 3.98 -19.11 -12.03
CA SER A 592 3.33 -19.36 -13.33
C SER A 592 3.66 -18.31 -14.38
N SER A 593 3.81 -17.05 -13.98
CA SER A 593 4.35 -16.01 -14.87
C SER A 593 5.78 -16.33 -15.32
N SER A 594 6.44 -17.27 -14.64
CA SER A 594 7.82 -17.68 -14.87
C SER A 594 7.98 -19.02 -15.64
N SER A 595 6.89 -19.77 -15.89
CA SER A 595 6.97 -21.16 -16.40
C SER A 595 6.54 -21.37 -17.87
N SER A 596 6.11 -20.34 -18.60
CA SER A 596 5.69 -20.48 -20.01
C SER A 596 6.86 -20.35 -21.00
N SER A 597 7.95 -21.08 -20.78
CA SER A 597 9.05 -21.20 -21.74
C SER A 597 9.42 -22.67 -21.92
N SER A 598 8.59 -23.42 -22.68
CA SER A 598 9.00 -24.63 -23.41
C SER A 598 7.77 -25.41 -23.93
N SER A 599 7.22 -24.99 -25.06
CA SER A 599 6.68 -25.93 -26.03
C SER A 599 6.78 -25.29 -27.42
N SER A 600 7.80 -25.72 -28.15
CA SER A 600 7.97 -25.50 -29.57
C SER A 600 6.76 -26.05 -30.34
N SER A 601 5.80 -25.19 -30.67
CA SER A 601 4.82 -25.45 -31.72
C SER A 601 4.40 -24.11 -32.31
N SER A 602 4.65 -23.98 -33.61
CA SER A 602 4.44 -22.83 -34.46
C SER A 602 2.97 -22.35 -34.46
N SER A 603 2.66 -21.40 -33.58
CA SER A 603 1.53 -20.47 -33.74
C SER A 603 1.77 -19.30 -32.80
N SER A 604 2.20 -18.17 -33.36
CA SER A 604 2.51 -16.93 -32.64
C SER A 604 1.27 -16.35 -31.98
N SER A 605 1.05 -16.76 -30.74
CA SER A 605 0.01 -16.25 -29.85
C SER A 605 0.60 -15.09 -29.02
N LEU A 606 -0.28 -14.15 -28.65
CA LEU A 606 -0.05 -12.97 -27.81
C LEU A 606 0.61 -13.26 -26.43
N SER A 607 0.87 -14.53 -26.12
CA SER A 607 1.56 -15.02 -24.92
C SER A 607 3.07 -14.77 -24.92
N ASP A 608 3.69 -14.61 -26.09
CA ASP A 608 5.15 -14.54 -26.22
C ASP A 608 5.72 -13.13 -25.91
N LEU A 609 4.85 -12.12 -25.77
CA LEU A 609 5.22 -10.70 -25.54
C LEU A 609 5.41 -10.31 -24.06
N ILE A 610 5.22 -11.23 -23.10
CA ILE A 610 5.26 -10.95 -21.65
C ILE A 610 6.57 -11.44 -20.99
N HIS A 611 7.53 -11.89 -21.79
CA HIS A 611 8.75 -12.52 -21.26
C HIS A 611 9.85 -11.49 -20.97
N HIS A 612 10.15 -11.28 -19.68
CA HIS A 612 11.45 -10.94 -19.05
C HIS A 612 11.35 -9.96 -17.85
N GLU A 613 10.41 -10.15 -16.91
CA GLU A 613 10.52 -9.48 -15.60
C GLU A 613 11.16 -10.42 -14.58
N SER A 614 12.24 -9.97 -13.93
CA SER A 614 12.86 -10.70 -12.84
C SER A 614 12.38 -10.15 -11.49
N PHE A 615 12.03 -11.05 -10.56
CA PHE A 615 11.54 -10.68 -9.24
C PHE A 615 12.60 -10.96 -8.18
N LYS A 616 12.70 -10.10 -7.17
CA LYS A 616 13.40 -10.39 -5.91
C LYS A 616 12.38 -10.54 -4.81
N LEU A 617 12.50 -11.61 -4.02
CA LEU A 617 11.61 -11.89 -2.91
C LEU A 617 12.35 -11.78 -1.58
N PHE A 618 11.81 -10.97 -0.67
CA PHE A 618 12.34 -10.81 0.68
C PHE A 618 11.28 -11.24 1.70
N LEU A 619 11.67 -12.04 2.67
CA LEU A 619 10.84 -12.44 3.80
C LEU A 619 11.57 -12.13 5.10
N ALA A 620 10.91 -11.40 6.00
CA ALA A 620 11.37 -11.23 7.37
C ALA A 620 10.38 -11.90 8.35
N SER A 621 10.90 -12.62 9.34
CA SER A 621 10.09 -13.12 10.45
C SER A 621 10.92 -13.19 11.74
N GLY A 622 10.52 -12.42 12.75
CA GLY A 622 11.15 -12.46 14.08
C GLY A 622 10.99 -13.80 14.82
N TYR A 623 9.95 -14.56 14.48
CA TYR A 623 9.68 -15.89 15.02
C TYR A 623 9.64 -16.91 13.88
N PHE A 624 10.78 -17.14 13.25
CA PHE A 624 10.89 -17.95 12.04
C PHE A 624 10.47 -19.41 12.30
N ASN A 625 9.25 -19.76 11.91
CA ASN A 625 8.73 -21.13 11.94
C ASN A 625 7.71 -21.32 10.80
N LEU A 626 8.17 -21.26 9.55
CA LEU A 626 7.27 -21.39 8.40
C LEU A 626 6.44 -22.68 8.46
N THR A 627 5.18 -22.59 8.05
CA THR A 627 4.34 -23.78 7.89
C THR A 627 4.84 -24.66 6.74
N LYS A 628 4.58 -25.97 6.79
CA LYS A 628 4.91 -26.89 5.68
C LYS A 628 4.32 -26.46 4.34
N LEU A 629 3.20 -25.73 4.35
CA LEU A 629 2.62 -25.15 3.15
C LEU A 629 3.52 -24.04 2.59
N TYR A 630 3.94 -23.09 3.43
CA TYR A 630 4.84 -22.03 3.00
C TYR A 630 6.21 -22.57 2.60
N GLU A 631 6.80 -23.50 3.35
CA GLU A 631 8.05 -24.17 2.95
C GLU A 631 7.96 -24.76 1.53
N LYS A 632 6.83 -25.43 1.19
CA LYS A 632 6.59 -25.95 -0.16
C LYS A 632 6.43 -24.86 -1.21
N LEU A 633 5.75 -23.76 -0.90
CA LEU A 633 5.60 -22.64 -1.85
C LEU A 633 6.97 -22.02 -2.16
N PHE A 634 7.79 -21.77 -1.14
CA PHE A 634 9.16 -21.27 -1.31
C PHE A 634 10.03 -22.27 -2.07
N PHE A 635 9.91 -23.57 -1.81
CA PHE A 635 10.62 -24.63 -2.54
C PHE A 635 10.22 -24.73 -4.00
N ASN A 636 8.93 -24.67 -4.30
CA ASN A 636 8.44 -24.70 -5.67
C ASN A 636 8.91 -23.46 -6.45
N MET A 637 8.94 -22.30 -5.80
CA MET A 637 9.44 -21.06 -6.38
C MET A 637 10.96 -21.12 -6.60
N PHE A 638 11.71 -21.64 -5.63
CA PHE A 638 13.17 -21.86 -5.75
C PHE A 638 13.52 -22.79 -6.91
N ASN A 639 12.75 -23.87 -7.11
CA ASN A 639 12.97 -24.81 -8.21
C ASN A 639 12.39 -24.35 -9.56
N SER A 640 11.73 -23.19 -9.61
CA SER A 640 11.20 -22.68 -10.89
C SER A 640 12.34 -22.28 -11.82
N THR A 641 12.13 -22.42 -13.13
CA THR A 641 13.13 -22.25 -14.20
C THR A 641 13.79 -20.86 -14.29
N MET A 642 13.33 -19.88 -13.50
CA MET A 642 13.75 -18.48 -13.56
C MET A 642 14.68 -18.01 -12.43
N ASN A 643 15.19 -18.89 -11.57
CA ASN A 643 16.25 -18.58 -10.60
C ASN A 643 15.97 -17.28 -9.79
N ILE A 644 14.77 -17.15 -9.21
CA ILE A 644 14.32 -15.97 -8.44
C ILE A 644 15.17 -15.83 -7.16
N PRO A 645 15.85 -14.70 -6.91
CA PRO A 645 16.58 -14.49 -5.66
C PRO A 645 15.65 -14.42 -4.45
N ILE A 646 15.88 -15.29 -3.46
CA ILE A 646 15.12 -15.36 -2.21
C ILE A 646 16.00 -14.88 -1.07
N HIS A 647 15.55 -13.86 -0.35
CA HIS A 647 16.23 -13.31 0.82
C HIS A 647 15.41 -13.57 2.08
N LEU A 648 15.96 -14.29 3.04
CA LEU A 648 15.33 -14.62 4.32
C LEU A 648 16.02 -13.89 5.46
N LEU A 649 15.28 -13.14 6.27
CA LEU A 649 15.77 -12.50 7.48
C LEU A 649 15.10 -13.08 8.72
N CYS A 650 15.94 -13.56 9.64
CA CYS A 650 15.52 -14.15 10.91
C CYS A 650 16.16 -13.39 12.08
N ALA A 651 15.53 -13.41 13.26
CA ALA A 651 16.20 -12.99 14.48
C ALA A 651 17.33 -13.96 14.81
N SER A 652 18.53 -13.46 15.14
CA SER A 652 19.51 -14.31 15.80
C SER A 652 18.97 -14.76 17.16
N PRO A 653 19.45 -15.88 17.71
CA PRO A 653 19.10 -16.30 19.07
C PRO A 653 19.34 -15.19 20.10
N MET A 654 20.39 -14.38 19.92
CA MET A 654 20.75 -13.22 20.75
C MET A 654 19.71 -12.09 20.71
N ALA A 655 19.10 -11.86 19.55
CA ALA A 655 18.08 -10.83 19.35
C ALA A 655 16.65 -11.30 19.70
N ASN A 656 16.50 -12.47 20.33
CA ASN A 656 15.21 -13.01 20.70
C ASN A 656 14.94 -12.86 22.21
N GLY A 657 13.83 -12.22 22.58
CA GLY A 657 13.47 -11.97 23.99
C GLY A 657 13.23 -13.22 24.84
N PHE A 658 13.15 -14.42 24.26
CA PHE A 658 13.06 -15.68 25.02
C PHE A 658 14.42 -16.26 25.42
N LEU A 659 15.52 -15.74 24.86
CA LEU A 659 16.85 -16.22 25.19
C LEU A 659 17.11 -16.03 26.69
N LYS A 660 17.64 -17.08 27.35
CA LYS A 660 17.88 -17.15 28.81
C LYS A 660 16.60 -17.17 29.67
N SER A 661 15.41 -17.32 29.08
CA SER A 661 14.19 -17.53 29.88
C SER A 661 14.24 -18.90 30.60
N LYS A 662 13.76 -18.94 31.84
CA LYS A 662 13.80 -20.16 32.67
C LYS A 662 12.93 -21.28 32.06
N GLY A 663 13.48 -22.49 32.00
CA GLY A 663 12.78 -23.69 31.57
C GLY A 663 12.67 -23.84 30.05
N VAL A 664 11.61 -24.51 29.60
CA VAL A 664 11.43 -24.92 28.20
C VAL A 664 11.39 -23.73 27.22
N SER A 665 10.94 -22.56 27.66
CA SER A 665 10.90 -21.36 26.82
C SER A 665 12.28 -20.86 26.40
N GLY A 666 13.35 -21.20 27.14
CA GLY A 666 14.72 -20.84 26.77
C GLY A 666 15.19 -21.51 25.49
N TYR A 667 14.57 -22.63 25.09
CA TYR A 667 14.87 -23.35 23.85
C TYR A 667 14.14 -22.79 22.63
N ILE A 668 13.18 -21.88 22.80
CA ILE A 668 12.39 -21.30 21.70
C ILE A 668 13.27 -20.66 20.61
N PRO A 669 14.25 -19.79 20.93
CA PRO A 669 15.13 -19.21 19.91
C PRO A 669 15.93 -20.28 19.15
N LEU A 670 16.39 -21.31 19.87
CA LEU A 670 17.17 -22.41 19.28
C LEU A 670 16.29 -23.28 18.36
N ALA A 671 15.03 -23.45 18.70
CA ALA A 671 14.06 -24.18 17.88
C ALA A 671 13.71 -23.44 16.58
N TYR A 672 13.62 -22.10 16.59
CA TYR A 672 13.47 -21.31 15.36
C TYR A 672 14.69 -21.45 14.44
N ARG A 673 15.89 -21.36 15.01
CA ARG A 673 17.13 -21.59 14.26
C ARG A 673 17.20 -23.02 13.70
N GLU A 674 16.74 -24.02 14.44
CA GLU A 674 16.65 -25.40 13.94
C GLU A 674 15.63 -25.55 12.79
N ALA A 675 14.48 -24.85 12.86
CA ALA A 675 13.51 -24.82 11.78
C ALA A 675 14.06 -24.18 10.50
N LEU A 676 14.86 -23.11 10.63
CA LEU A 676 15.60 -22.50 9.52
C LEU A 676 16.58 -23.50 8.90
N ILE A 677 17.37 -24.22 9.72
CA ILE A 677 18.32 -25.23 9.23
C ILE A 677 17.60 -26.33 8.43
N GLN A 678 16.45 -26.82 8.92
CA GLN A 678 15.64 -27.82 8.20
C GLN A 678 15.15 -27.31 6.84
N LEU A 679 14.76 -26.03 6.75
CA LEU A 679 14.35 -25.42 5.48
C LEU A 679 15.53 -25.32 4.50
N LEU A 680 16.69 -24.87 4.96
CA LEU A 680 17.88 -24.73 4.12
C LEU A 680 18.42 -26.09 3.65
N GLN A 681 18.34 -27.12 4.50
CA GLN A 681 18.65 -28.49 4.08
C GLN A 681 17.74 -28.96 2.95
N LEU A 682 16.45 -28.58 2.98
CA LEU A 682 15.49 -28.90 1.92
C LEU A 682 15.82 -28.21 0.59
N PHE A 683 16.42 -27.01 0.59
CA PHE A 683 16.93 -26.38 -0.64
C PHE A 683 18.26 -26.98 -1.11
N HIS A 684 19.08 -27.53 -0.22
CA HIS A 684 20.39 -28.07 -0.58
C HIS A 684 20.33 -29.48 -1.19
N THR A 685 19.24 -30.22 -1.00
CA THR A 685 19.07 -31.56 -1.61
C THR A 685 18.87 -31.50 -3.13
N THR A 686 18.51 -30.36 -3.69
CA THR A 686 18.35 -30.15 -5.13
C THR A 686 19.67 -29.67 -5.75
N LYS A 687 20.19 -30.39 -6.74
CA LYS A 687 21.49 -30.14 -7.40
C LYS A 687 21.60 -28.82 -8.21
N PHE A 688 20.57 -27.97 -8.19
CA PHE A 688 20.52 -26.71 -8.94
C PHE A 688 20.80 -25.53 -7.99
N ASN A 689 21.90 -24.81 -8.26
CA ASN A 689 22.28 -23.48 -7.77
C ASN A 689 21.89 -23.12 -6.32
N SER A 690 22.77 -23.44 -5.36
CA SER A 690 22.73 -22.88 -4.01
C SER A 690 22.95 -21.36 -3.93
N SER A 691 23.27 -20.69 -5.06
CA SER A 691 23.58 -19.26 -5.15
C SER A 691 22.37 -18.32 -5.03
N ASN A 692 21.15 -18.84 -5.03
CA ASN A 692 19.94 -18.03 -5.19
C ASN A 692 19.12 -17.84 -3.92
N ILE A 693 19.58 -18.39 -2.80
CA ILE A 693 19.01 -18.14 -1.49
C ILE A 693 20.02 -17.46 -0.57
N ASN A 694 19.65 -16.28 -0.09
CA ASN A 694 20.42 -15.48 0.83
C ASN A 694 19.71 -15.46 2.18
N VAL A 695 20.43 -15.78 3.25
CA VAL A 695 19.88 -15.86 4.60
C VAL A 695 20.65 -14.92 5.51
N TYR A 696 19.94 -14.17 6.34
CA TYR A 696 20.51 -13.19 7.26
C TYR A 696 19.99 -13.43 8.67
N GLU A 697 20.87 -13.31 9.66
CA GLU A 697 20.51 -13.23 11.08
C GLU A 697 20.64 -11.78 11.56
N TYR A 698 19.57 -11.21 12.11
CA TYR A 698 19.61 -9.89 12.75
C TYR A 698 20.24 -9.99 14.13
N THR A 699 21.23 -9.15 14.40
CA THR A 699 21.86 -8.99 15.72
C THR A 699 22.18 -7.51 15.96
N ARG A 700 21.67 -6.97 17.06
CA ARG A 700 22.01 -5.63 17.53
C ARG A 700 22.06 -5.64 19.07
N PRO A 701 23.13 -5.14 19.69
CA PRO A 701 23.26 -5.12 21.16
C PRO A 701 22.06 -4.44 21.81
N GLU A 702 21.51 -5.04 22.88
CA GLU A 702 20.34 -4.56 23.64
C GLU A 702 19.03 -4.44 22.86
N TRP A 703 19.02 -4.83 21.58
CA TRP A 703 17.83 -4.77 20.74
C TRP A 703 17.29 -6.17 20.48
N THR A 704 15.96 -6.25 20.35
CA THR A 704 15.29 -7.47 19.91
C THR A 704 14.65 -7.27 18.54
N PHE A 705 14.51 -8.36 17.78
CA PHE A 705 13.94 -8.34 16.44
C PHE A 705 12.54 -8.96 16.42
N HIS A 706 11.57 -8.23 15.88
CA HIS A 706 10.17 -8.65 15.82
C HIS A 706 9.46 -8.28 14.52
N ALA A 707 10.16 -7.66 13.57
CA ALA A 707 9.60 -7.32 12.26
C ALA A 707 9.14 -8.59 11.51
N LYS A 708 8.01 -8.46 10.81
CA LYS A 708 7.50 -9.47 9.88
C LYS A 708 7.05 -8.82 8.59
N GLY A 709 7.28 -9.49 7.48
CA GLY A 709 6.86 -8.98 6.19
C GLY A 709 7.30 -9.82 5.03
N LEU A 710 6.61 -9.62 3.92
CA LEU A 710 7.01 -10.08 2.60
C LEU A 710 7.19 -8.84 1.72
N TRP A 711 8.23 -8.82 0.90
CA TRP A 711 8.40 -7.85 -0.18
C TRP A 711 8.65 -8.61 -1.48
N ILE A 712 7.95 -8.18 -2.54
CA ILE A 712 8.22 -8.60 -3.91
C ILE A 712 8.56 -7.34 -4.68
N GLU A 713 9.79 -7.32 -5.18
CA GLU A 713 10.38 -6.20 -5.91
C GLU A 713 10.58 -6.63 -7.37
N SER A 714 10.09 -5.80 -8.30
CA SER A 714 10.35 -5.98 -9.73
C SER A 714 11.72 -5.41 -10.09
N VAL A 715 12.51 -6.14 -10.86
CA VAL A 715 13.82 -5.72 -11.33
C VAL A 715 13.76 -5.57 -12.85
N ASP A 716 13.93 -4.34 -13.32
CA ASP A 716 14.06 -4.02 -14.74
C ASP A 716 15.45 -4.46 -15.21
N ASN A 717 15.52 -5.43 -16.13
CA ASN A 717 16.77 -5.95 -16.71
C ASN A 717 17.32 -5.04 -17.83
N ASP A 718 17.33 -3.72 -17.63
CA ASP A 718 17.98 -2.81 -18.58
C ASP A 718 19.49 -2.76 -18.29
N ASP A 719 20.23 -3.73 -18.83
CA ASP A 719 21.70 -3.85 -18.80
C ASP A 719 22.46 -2.67 -19.47
N ASN A 720 21.76 -1.58 -19.86
CA ASN A 720 22.31 -0.41 -20.55
C ASN A 720 22.40 0.85 -19.68
N LYS A 721 22.15 0.78 -18.36
CA LYS A 721 22.38 1.94 -17.46
C LYS A 721 23.79 1.89 -16.89
N ASN A 722 24.60 2.88 -17.27
CA ASN A 722 25.89 3.15 -16.65
C ASN A 722 25.73 3.32 -15.13
N THR A 723 26.61 2.66 -14.40
CA THR A 723 26.59 2.39 -12.96
C THR A 723 27.02 3.57 -12.07
N ASP A 724 26.42 4.76 -12.24
CA ASP A 724 26.74 5.91 -11.37
C ASP A 724 25.51 6.60 -10.72
N ASP A 725 24.27 6.18 -11.01
CA ASP A 725 23.07 6.63 -10.30
C ASP A 725 22.44 5.45 -9.55
N ASP A 726 22.58 5.41 -8.21
CA ASP A 726 22.08 4.38 -7.26
C ASP A 726 20.54 4.21 -7.20
N ASP A 727 19.79 4.76 -8.16
CA ASP A 727 18.33 4.66 -8.19
C ASP A 727 17.90 3.43 -9.02
N ASP A 728 17.89 2.26 -8.37
CA ASP A 728 17.15 1.07 -8.81
C ASP A 728 15.68 1.45 -9.01
N HIS A 729 15.29 1.83 -10.23
CA HIS A 729 13.92 2.17 -10.55
C HIS A 729 13.03 0.92 -10.51
N LEU A 730 12.37 0.69 -9.37
CA LEU A 730 11.36 -0.36 -9.20
C LEU A 730 10.10 -0.05 -10.00
N SER A 731 9.80 -0.89 -11.00
CA SER A 731 8.58 -0.79 -11.80
C SER A 731 7.31 -1.03 -10.97
N TYR A 732 7.37 -1.90 -9.96
CA TYR A 732 6.34 -2.04 -8.94
C TYR A 732 6.85 -2.67 -7.65
N SER A 733 6.09 -2.48 -6.57
CA SER A 733 6.37 -3.09 -5.26
C SER A 733 5.10 -3.67 -4.62
N LEU A 734 5.22 -4.89 -4.10
CA LEU A 734 4.22 -5.51 -3.23
C LEU A 734 4.81 -5.73 -1.85
N SER A 735 4.10 -5.30 -0.80
CA SER A 735 4.49 -5.56 0.58
C SER A 735 3.33 -6.03 1.46
N LEU A 736 3.61 -6.99 2.35
CA LEU A 736 2.70 -7.42 3.41
C LEU A 736 3.14 -6.84 4.74
N VAL A 737 2.27 -6.11 5.43
CA VAL A 737 2.51 -5.56 6.78
C VAL A 737 1.39 -5.95 7.74
N GLY A 738 1.71 -6.39 8.95
CA GLY A 738 0.72 -6.74 9.96
C GLY A 738 1.26 -7.71 11.00
N SER A 739 0.37 -8.56 11.54
CA SER A 739 0.64 -9.31 12.76
C SER A 739 1.13 -10.74 12.57
N SER A 740 0.87 -11.37 11.41
CA SER A 740 1.21 -12.78 11.15
C SER A 740 2.74 -13.00 11.03
N ASN A 741 3.22 -14.06 11.69
CA ASN A 741 4.61 -14.54 11.63
C ASN A 741 4.84 -15.59 10.55
N PHE A 742 3.80 -15.90 9.76
CA PHE A 742 3.78 -17.01 8.81
C PHE A 742 3.98 -18.39 9.48
N SER A 743 3.72 -18.49 10.78
CA SER A 743 3.87 -19.73 11.56
C SER A 743 2.62 -20.60 11.58
N TYR A 744 2.74 -21.82 12.12
CA TYR A 744 1.59 -22.68 12.31
C TYR A 744 0.52 -22.01 13.17
N ARG A 745 0.95 -21.29 14.21
CA ARG A 745 0.08 -20.59 15.14
C ARG A 745 -0.67 -19.43 14.47
N SER A 746 0.03 -18.56 13.73
CA SER A 746 -0.62 -17.47 12.97
C SER A 746 -1.62 -18.01 11.94
N LEU A 747 -1.32 -19.14 11.29
CA LEU A 747 -2.23 -19.70 10.29
C LEU A 747 -3.46 -20.39 10.92
N ASN A 748 -3.27 -21.16 12.00
CA ASN A 748 -4.28 -22.12 12.46
C ASN A 748 -4.96 -21.76 13.78
N ARG A 749 -4.39 -20.86 14.58
CA ARG A 749 -4.83 -20.64 15.97
C ARG A 749 -5.09 -19.20 16.33
N ASP A 750 -4.25 -18.28 15.89
CA ASP A 750 -4.40 -16.87 16.24
C ASP A 750 -5.37 -16.16 15.30
N LEU A 751 -6.06 -15.14 15.82
CA LEU A 751 -6.84 -14.21 15.02
C LEU A 751 -5.89 -13.10 14.55
N GLU A 752 -5.50 -13.16 13.29
CA GLU A 752 -4.46 -12.33 12.68
C GLU A 752 -5.05 -11.41 11.59
N SER A 753 -4.36 -10.29 11.35
CA SER A 753 -4.63 -9.43 10.20
C SER A 753 -3.33 -8.93 9.58
N GLN A 754 -3.32 -8.86 8.25
CA GLN A 754 -2.28 -8.22 7.46
C GLN A 754 -2.91 -7.29 6.43
N LEU A 755 -2.16 -6.29 6.00
CA LEU A 755 -2.46 -5.48 4.83
C LEU A 755 -1.48 -5.87 3.73
N CYS A 756 -2.03 -6.19 2.56
CA CYS A 756 -1.26 -6.24 1.32
C CYS A 756 -1.35 -4.89 0.63
N ILE A 757 -0.18 -4.30 0.37
CA ILE A 757 -0.05 -3.05 -0.37
C ILE A 757 0.63 -3.38 -1.68
N ILE A 758 0.00 -2.96 -2.78
CA ILE A 758 0.53 -3.06 -4.14
C ILE A 758 0.63 -1.66 -4.68
N THR A 759 1.81 -1.23 -5.10
CA THR A 759 2.03 0.12 -5.62
C THR A 759 2.85 0.11 -6.92
N MET A 760 2.45 0.99 -7.82
CA MET A 760 3.14 1.37 -9.06
C MET A 760 3.70 2.80 -8.96
N ASN A 761 3.34 3.53 -7.89
CA ASN A 761 3.82 4.88 -7.66
C ASN A 761 5.30 4.85 -7.25
N SER A 762 6.15 5.51 -8.04
CA SER A 762 7.61 5.51 -7.87
C SER A 762 8.06 5.96 -6.48
N ASN A 763 7.47 7.03 -5.94
CA ASN A 763 7.84 7.57 -4.62
C ASN A 763 7.55 6.58 -3.49
N LEU A 764 6.40 5.89 -3.57
CA LEU A 764 6.05 4.86 -2.58
C LEU A 764 6.87 3.58 -2.79
N CYS A 765 7.13 3.16 -4.03
CA CYS A 765 8.06 2.07 -4.32
C CYS A 765 9.42 2.32 -3.67
N GLN A 766 9.97 3.53 -3.83
CA GLN A 766 11.25 3.92 -3.23
C GLN A 766 11.18 3.95 -1.70
N SER A 767 10.07 4.42 -1.12
CA SER A 767 9.86 4.40 0.33
C SER A 767 9.82 2.97 0.89
N ILE A 768 9.18 2.04 0.19
CA ILE A 768 9.13 0.61 0.55
C ILE A 768 10.51 -0.03 0.41
N TYR A 769 11.24 0.30 -0.65
CA TYR A 769 12.63 -0.14 -0.84
C TYR A 769 13.54 0.33 0.29
N HIS A 770 13.44 1.61 0.68
CA HIS A 770 14.20 2.14 1.81
C HIS A 770 13.82 1.48 3.15
N GLU A 771 12.54 1.16 3.38
CA GLU A 771 12.12 0.36 4.53
C GLU A 771 12.78 -1.03 4.50
N ARG A 772 12.72 -1.72 3.36
CA ARG A 772 13.35 -3.04 3.19
C ARG A 772 14.85 -2.96 3.44
N CYS A 773 15.56 -2.00 2.84
CA CYS A 773 16.99 -1.77 3.05
C CYS A 773 17.31 -1.49 4.53
N HIS A 774 16.47 -0.74 5.24
CA HIS A 774 16.65 -0.50 6.67
C HIS A 774 16.50 -1.78 7.48
N ILE A 775 15.47 -2.59 7.19
CA ILE A 775 15.22 -3.87 7.87
C ILE A 775 16.33 -4.90 7.57
N PHE A 776 16.81 -4.96 6.33
CA PHE A 776 17.90 -5.83 5.87
C PHE A 776 19.29 -5.15 5.94
N SER A 777 19.43 -4.10 6.76
CA SER A 777 20.66 -3.32 6.82
C SER A 777 21.86 -4.20 7.15
N SER A 778 22.92 -4.11 6.34
CA SER A 778 24.18 -4.83 6.53
C SER A 778 24.88 -4.49 7.86
N ILE A 779 24.50 -3.37 8.51
CA ILE A 779 25.01 -2.96 9.81
C ILE A 779 24.55 -3.92 10.91
N TYR A 780 23.31 -4.42 10.84
CA TYR A 780 22.69 -5.24 11.87
C TYR A 780 22.33 -6.66 11.41
N CYS A 781 22.35 -6.91 10.10
CA CYS A 781 22.02 -8.20 9.51
C CYS A 781 23.27 -8.85 8.93
N SER A 782 23.72 -9.95 9.54
CA SER A 782 24.86 -10.72 9.05
C SER A 782 24.39 -11.86 8.15
N PRO A 783 24.98 -12.04 6.94
CA PRO A 783 24.67 -13.20 6.10
C PRO A 783 25.14 -14.48 6.79
N VAL A 784 24.35 -15.55 6.69
CA VAL A 784 24.65 -16.85 7.26
C VAL A 784 24.47 -17.96 6.22
N THR A 785 25.37 -18.94 6.26
CA THR A 785 25.31 -20.13 5.41
C THR A 785 24.82 -21.34 6.19
N LEU A 786 24.28 -22.35 5.49
CA LEU A 786 23.87 -23.61 6.10
C LEU A 786 25.01 -24.26 6.91
N ASN A 787 26.22 -24.26 6.35
CA ASN A 787 27.40 -24.82 7.03
C ASN A 787 27.70 -24.06 8.33
N GLN A 788 27.73 -22.73 8.32
CA GLN A 788 27.94 -21.93 9.54
C GLN A 788 26.87 -22.22 10.60
N LEU A 789 25.59 -22.30 10.21
CA LEU A 789 24.50 -22.60 11.13
C LEU A 789 24.62 -24.00 11.75
N ILE A 790 25.12 -24.99 11.00
CA ILE A 790 25.33 -26.35 11.49
C ILE A 790 26.54 -26.43 12.44
N TYR A 791 27.66 -25.78 12.09
CA TYR A 791 28.93 -25.85 12.84
C TYR A 791 28.96 -24.99 14.10
N GLN A 792 28.21 -23.87 14.14
CA GLN A 792 28.06 -23.07 15.36
C GLN A 792 27.19 -23.80 16.39
N THR A 793 27.82 -24.57 17.27
CA THR A 793 27.15 -25.43 18.25
C THR A 793 26.52 -24.68 19.42
N GLU A 794 27.01 -23.49 19.76
CA GLU A 794 26.58 -22.68 20.91
C GLU A 794 25.07 -22.39 20.89
N TYR A 795 24.49 -22.19 19.70
CA TYR A 795 23.08 -21.87 19.51
C TYR A 795 22.30 -22.97 18.78
N ARG A 796 22.73 -24.23 18.89
CA ARG A 796 22.00 -25.37 18.32
C ARG A 796 21.02 -25.94 19.34
N LEU A 797 19.84 -26.33 18.85
CA LEU A 797 18.89 -27.05 19.69
C LEU A 797 19.53 -28.40 20.11
N PRO A 798 19.55 -28.74 21.41
CA PRO A 798 20.11 -30.01 21.87
C PRO A 798 19.43 -31.20 21.20
N VAL A 799 20.19 -32.27 20.94
CA VAL A 799 19.71 -33.44 20.18
C VAL A 799 18.43 -34.04 20.76
N TYR A 800 18.35 -34.17 22.09
CA TYR A 800 17.15 -34.68 22.77
C TYR A 800 15.91 -33.78 22.57
N MET A 801 16.09 -32.46 22.44
CA MET A 801 14.99 -31.52 22.15
C MET A 801 14.58 -31.52 20.68
N ARG A 802 15.44 -31.96 19.75
CA ARG A 802 15.09 -32.08 18.32
C ARG A 802 13.98 -33.10 18.07
N PHE A 803 13.88 -34.16 18.88
CA PHE A 803 12.77 -35.12 18.79
C PHE A 803 11.41 -34.49 19.11
N ILE A 804 11.39 -33.44 19.95
CA ILE A 804 10.18 -32.73 20.35
C ILE A 804 9.93 -31.53 19.42
N LEU A 805 10.86 -31.18 18.53
CA LEU A 805 10.73 -30.04 17.63
C LEU A 805 9.42 -30.04 16.80
N PRO A 806 8.93 -31.16 16.23
CA PRO A 806 7.64 -31.16 15.53
C PRO A 806 6.47 -30.69 16.42
N ILE A 807 6.52 -31.04 17.71
CA ILE A 807 5.54 -30.61 18.72
C ILE A 807 5.71 -29.11 18.99
N PHE A 808 6.95 -28.63 19.19
CA PHE A 808 7.24 -27.20 19.33
C PHE A 808 6.75 -26.38 18.13
N ARG A 809 6.98 -26.86 16.91
CA ARG A 809 6.55 -26.19 15.67
C ARG A 809 5.04 -26.09 15.54
N TRP A 810 4.29 -26.94 16.24
CA TRP A 810 2.82 -26.88 16.32
C TRP A 810 2.34 -25.86 17.37
N TYR A 811 3.18 -25.55 18.37
CA TYR A 811 2.87 -24.64 19.47
C TYR A 811 3.39 -23.21 19.27
N MET A 812 4.41 -23.03 18.43
CA MET A 812 5.00 -21.75 18.02
C MET A 812 4.53 -21.34 16.63
#